data_AF-A0A2N1SG16-F1
#
_entry.id   AF-A0A2N1SG16-F1
#
_cell.length_a   1.000
_cell.length_b   1.000
_cell.length_c   1.000
_cell.angle_alpha   90.00
_cell.angle_beta   90.00
_cell.angle_gamma   90.00
#
_symmetry.space_group_name_H-M   'P 1'
#
loop_
_entity.id
_entity.type
_entity.pdbx_description
1 polymer ?
#
loop_
_entity_poly.entity_id
_entity_poly.type
_entity_poly.pdbx_seq_one_letter_code
_entity_poly.pdbx_strand_id
1 'polypeptide(L)'
;MIHRSEIRPRAGLVVLTLFAAVSGLFAQAAGSADPVSVWDYSDNPAAWGLFPDAMAFGFRGSAALSDLASYSGGAVPGSFDLAYGIPGLFYKYSDDGVSGAHELTTAFGVDRALGAGLRFRWDATTEAASKWGSQDFGLIVRPFGYASMSLGIDDVFDIAGDGFDGADLGLAIRPLAFDSRLETMLTLSADARLGSGSFSLEGVGARFLLGEWLSVQGRYSFADSSVGVGLSVSLSGSETAAGVAVPSGGLSDGSASLGQSMRLGRAVKSADRVFGRSILVIDEPGSFSPVPPRVDYDPGFGNDVALWFDLAVAAIDRAASDSSIGALTMIEPPRFDSDARAQEFGRALARFRKAGKPAFVYARSMDRLSYVYAAAGAELVALDPNGALPVVDAAAVSLYFKGLLAKLGIEAYNLQSHDTKTAYNSLTESGMTDAERAMLERYVGGLAAQSYAALDAARPGRLPGGAAGAIAAGPYLDPRKAVEAGLVDELMYRDEFDDAVLERTGIASTVDVRSYARERGLSWGRKMARKVAVVYLSGNIIEGEGVAGRSIGDAATAFLASLRDDPTIAGVILRVDSGGGSALTSDHIAREVKRIKEAGKPVVVSMASYAASGGYYISAYADRIIAEAGTITGSIGVTGLDISLVGMLEKLGIGAGSVSASRSGVFGNPFLPRRPGDADASRSGIMYVYERFVDVVAEGRKMERARVDELGKGQVWLGREAVENGLVDAIGGLSDAEAAMEELLGAEARYVTCLPGEAEISPLLSLLGAEAAAPLGFGSSGAVGGYIAGAVRLVDELAELGDGALYLAPEYLYRPR
;
A
#
# COMPACT_ATOMS: atom_id res chain seq x y z
N MET A 1 17.40 33.98 41.04
CA MET A 1 16.90 33.10 42.12
C MET A 1 16.16 31.96 41.46
N ILE A 2 16.40 30.70 41.86
CA ILE A 2 15.77 29.52 41.23
C ILE A 2 14.71 29.00 42.20
N HIS A 3 13.49 28.75 41.70
CA HIS A 3 12.40 28.18 42.50
C HIS A 3 12.04 26.78 42.00
N ARG A 4 11.61 25.92 42.91
CA ARG A 4 11.41 24.48 42.65
C ARG A 4 10.02 24.21 42.11
N SER A 5 9.93 23.37 41.07
CA SER A 5 8.75 22.55 40.79
C SER A 5 9.08 21.09 41.12
N GLU A 6 8.21 20.41 41.87
CA GLU A 6 8.44 19.03 42.31
C GLU A 6 7.89 18.02 41.30
N ILE A 7 8.75 17.55 40.39
CA ILE A 7 8.42 16.39 39.54
C ILE A 7 8.33 15.15 40.44
N ARG A 8 7.18 14.48 40.45
CA ARG A 8 6.92 13.25 41.24
C ARG A 8 7.20 11.99 40.41
N PRO A 9 8.30 11.24 40.65
CA PRO A 9 8.51 9.94 40.02
C PRO A 9 7.65 8.88 40.72
N ARG A 10 6.43 8.61 40.22
CA ARG A 10 5.53 7.56 40.75
C ARG A 10 4.92 6.68 39.66
N ALA A 11 5.80 6.05 38.87
CA ALA A 11 5.49 4.87 38.07
C ALA A 11 6.71 3.93 37.99
N GLY A 12 7.78 4.35 37.31
CA GLY A 12 8.92 3.49 36.96
C GLY A 12 9.68 2.85 38.14
N LEU A 13 9.69 3.46 39.33
CA LEU A 13 10.47 2.93 40.47
C LEU A 13 9.85 1.67 41.10
N VAL A 14 8.54 1.45 40.94
CA VAL A 14 7.86 0.25 41.47
C VAL A 14 8.27 -0.99 40.67
N VAL A 15 8.44 -0.87 39.34
CA VAL A 15 8.91 -1.94 38.45
C VAL A 15 10.34 -2.35 38.83
N LEU A 16 11.23 -1.37 39.05
CA LEU A 16 12.61 -1.61 39.49
C LEU A 16 12.72 -2.26 40.88
N THR A 17 11.73 -2.10 41.76
CA THR A 17 11.75 -2.72 43.10
C THR A 17 11.37 -4.21 43.07
N LEU A 18 10.57 -4.64 42.07
CA LEU A 18 10.28 -6.06 41.82
C LEU A 18 11.45 -6.82 41.16
N PHE A 19 12.35 -6.10 40.48
CA PHE A 19 13.55 -6.68 39.85
C PHE A 19 14.59 -7.23 40.85
N ALA A 20 14.51 -6.86 42.14
CA ALA A 20 15.52 -7.19 43.14
C ALA A 20 15.28 -8.52 43.90
N ALA A 21 14.26 -9.31 43.53
CA ALA A 21 13.78 -10.45 44.32
C ALA A 21 13.60 -11.79 43.57
N VAL A 22 13.99 -11.87 42.29
CA VAL A 22 13.92 -13.12 41.50
C VAL A 22 15.31 -13.47 40.96
N SER A 23 16.06 -14.23 41.73
CA SER A 23 17.44 -14.62 41.42
C SER A 23 17.49 -15.71 40.34
N GLY A 24 18.10 -15.39 39.19
CA GLY A 24 18.73 -16.31 38.23
C GLY A 24 17.90 -17.47 37.69
N LEU A 25 17.35 -17.35 36.48
CA LEU A 25 16.69 -18.47 35.78
C LEU A 25 17.08 -18.51 34.27
N PHE A 26 17.04 -19.69 33.63
CA PHE A 26 17.78 -20.03 32.38
C PHE A 26 17.07 -20.82 31.24
N ALA A 27 16.76 -20.17 30.11
CA ALA A 27 15.98 -20.75 29.01
C ALA A 27 16.75 -21.66 28.03
N GLN A 28 16.07 -22.73 27.58
CA GLN A 28 16.24 -23.34 26.24
C GLN A 28 15.19 -22.75 25.28
N ALA A 29 15.45 -22.75 23.96
CA ALA A 29 14.46 -22.35 22.95
C ALA A 29 13.24 -23.28 22.92
N ALA A 30 12.12 -22.86 22.32
CA ALA A 30 10.96 -23.75 22.18
C ALA A 30 11.26 -24.95 21.24
N GLY A 31 11.95 -24.69 20.12
CA GLY A 31 12.43 -25.69 19.16
C GLY A 31 12.78 -25.05 17.83
N SER A 32 13.57 -25.75 17.01
CA SER A 32 14.21 -25.18 15.80
C SER A 32 13.20 -24.71 14.73
N ALA A 33 11.96 -25.19 14.80
CA ALA A 33 10.87 -24.79 13.91
C ALA A 33 10.13 -23.49 14.34
N ASP A 34 10.26 -23.02 15.58
CA ASP A 34 9.68 -21.74 16.04
C ASP A 34 10.73 -20.76 16.57
N PRO A 35 11.62 -20.24 15.72
CA PRO A 35 12.47 -19.12 16.10
C PRO A 35 11.64 -17.85 16.28
N VAL A 36 11.65 -17.32 17.51
CA VAL A 36 10.99 -16.06 17.90
C VAL A 36 11.97 -15.14 18.65
N SER A 37 12.91 -15.65 19.44
CA SER A 37 13.97 -14.85 20.09
C SER A 37 15.15 -14.60 19.15
N VAL A 38 15.98 -13.58 19.39
CA VAL A 38 17.29 -13.42 18.70
C VAL A 38 18.19 -14.63 18.95
N TRP A 39 18.01 -15.26 20.12
CA TRP A 39 18.79 -16.40 20.57
C TRP A 39 18.32 -17.74 19.99
N ASP A 40 17.07 -17.82 19.51
CA ASP A 40 16.58 -19.02 18.79
C ASP A 40 17.23 -19.13 17.39
N TYR A 41 17.90 -18.07 16.91
CA TYR A 41 18.50 -18.04 15.58
C TYR A 41 19.82 -18.82 15.48
N SER A 42 20.45 -19.18 16.61
CA SER A 42 21.58 -20.11 16.63
C SER A 42 21.15 -21.58 16.51
N ASP A 43 19.85 -21.88 16.54
CA ASP A 43 19.37 -23.27 16.51
C ASP A 43 19.10 -23.75 15.08
N ASN A 44 18.83 -22.82 14.15
CA ASN A 44 18.75 -23.12 12.71
C ASN A 44 19.06 -21.87 11.87
N PRO A 45 20.04 -21.87 10.94
CA PRO A 45 20.45 -20.66 10.24
C PRO A 45 19.41 -20.07 9.28
N ALA A 46 18.37 -20.83 8.89
CA ALA A 46 17.23 -20.27 8.15
C ALA A 46 16.38 -19.29 8.99
N ALA A 47 16.50 -19.33 10.32
CA ALA A 47 15.69 -18.53 11.23
C ALA A 47 15.82 -17.02 10.99
N TRP A 48 17.04 -16.54 10.72
CA TRP A 48 17.28 -15.12 10.40
C TRP A 48 16.54 -14.67 9.12
N GLY A 49 16.43 -15.56 8.13
CA GLY A 49 15.75 -15.30 6.86
C GLY A 49 14.24 -15.03 7.00
N LEU A 50 13.61 -15.45 8.11
CA LEU A 50 12.20 -15.19 8.43
C LEU A 50 11.94 -13.75 8.92
N PHE A 51 13.00 -12.95 9.11
CA PHE A 51 12.93 -11.56 9.56
C PHE A 51 13.78 -10.66 8.64
N PRO A 52 13.50 -10.61 7.32
CA PRO A 52 14.39 -10.00 6.33
C PRO A 52 14.62 -8.49 6.52
N ASP A 53 13.67 -7.78 7.15
CA ASP A 53 13.78 -6.33 7.43
C ASP A 53 14.24 -6.03 8.88
N ALA A 54 14.81 -7.01 9.58
CA ALA A 54 15.26 -6.84 10.97
C ALA A 54 16.75 -6.49 11.08
N MET A 55 17.06 -5.58 12.00
CA MET A 55 18.37 -5.48 12.64
C MET A 55 18.28 -6.02 14.07
N ALA A 56 19.37 -6.58 14.58
CA ALA A 56 19.45 -7.11 15.95
C ALA A 56 20.81 -6.84 16.58
N PHE A 57 20.82 -6.66 17.90
CA PHE A 57 22.00 -6.79 18.75
C PHE A 57 21.62 -7.58 20.01
N GLY A 58 22.55 -8.28 20.64
CA GLY A 58 22.31 -8.85 21.96
C GLY A 58 23.55 -9.35 22.70
N PHE A 59 23.37 -9.56 24.00
CA PHE A 59 24.28 -10.22 24.92
C PHE A 59 23.52 -11.28 25.74
N ARG A 60 24.11 -12.47 25.97
CA ARG A 60 23.55 -13.54 26.81
C ARG A 60 24.66 -14.18 27.65
N GLY A 61 24.57 -14.10 28.98
CA GLY A 61 25.54 -14.76 29.87
C GLY A 61 25.25 -16.25 30.13
N SER A 62 26.28 -16.98 30.54
CA SER A 62 26.48 -18.32 31.16
C SER A 62 26.72 -18.39 32.68
N ALA A 63 26.30 -19.44 33.39
CA ALA A 63 26.86 -19.92 34.67
C ALA A 63 26.28 -21.31 35.06
N ALA A 64 26.89 -22.02 36.01
CA ALA A 64 26.27 -23.17 36.67
C ALA A 64 25.50 -22.74 37.93
N LEU A 65 24.44 -23.47 38.30
CA LEU A 65 23.68 -23.21 39.54
C LEU A 65 24.52 -23.43 40.80
N SER A 66 25.51 -24.34 40.75
CA SER A 66 26.54 -24.52 41.78
C SER A 66 27.32 -23.25 42.08
N ASP A 67 27.67 -22.51 41.03
CA ASP A 67 28.69 -21.46 41.10
C ASP A 67 28.06 -20.16 41.61
N LEU A 68 26.81 -19.90 41.20
CA LEU A 68 25.94 -18.85 41.75
C LEU A 68 25.79 -18.93 43.28
N ALA A 69 25.76 -20.14 43.85
CA ALA A 69 25.69 -20.33 45.30
C ALA A 69 27.01 -20.00 46.04
N SER A 70 28.13 -19.88 45.31
CA SER A 70 29.46 -19.61 45.85
C SER A 70 29.95 -18.16 45.67
N TYR A 71 29.14 -17.32 45.02
CA TYR A 71 29.58 -16.04 44.45
C TYR A 71 29.97 -14.98 45.50
N SER A 72 31.28 -14.81 45.74
CA SER A 72 31.79 -13.88 46.75
C SER A 72 32.85 -12.88 46.26
N GLY A 73 33.16 -12.80 44.96
CA GLY A 73 34.33 -12.03 44.50
C GLY A 73 34.45 -11.71 43.01
N GLY A 74 33.62 -10.79 42.51
CA GLY A 74 33.97 -9.82 41.45
C GLY A 74 34.14 -10.30 40.00
N ALA A 75 34.61 -11.51 39.75
CA ALA A 75 34.66 -12.14 38.43
C ALA A 75 33.43 -13.04 38.24
N VAL A 76 32.83 -13.03 37.05
CA VAL A 76 31.72 -13.92 36.68
C VAL A 76 32.29 -15.20 36.09
N PRO A 77 32.22 -16.36 36.77
CA PRO A 77 32.51 -17.65 36.15
C PRO A 77 31.34 -18.02 35.24
N GLY A 78 31.60 -18.25 33.95
CA GLY A 78 30.57 -18.64 32.99
C GLY A 78 30.88 -18.23 31.55
N SER A 79 30.05 -18.71 30.63
CA SER A 79 30.12 -18.37 29.20
C SER A 79 29.49 -16.99 28.91
N PHE A 80 29.64 -16.48 27.68
CA PHE A 80 28.73 -15.47 27.13
C PHE A 80 28.61 -15.56 25.61
N ASP A 81 27.46 -15.10 25.10
CA ASP A 81 27.22 -14.85 23.68
C ASP A 81 27.10 -13.34 23.41
N LEU A 82 27.61 -12.90 22.26
CA LEU A 82 27.33 -11.61 21.63
C LEU A 82 26.73 -11.86 20.25
N ALA A 83 25.62 -11.18 19.93
CA ALA A 83 24.93 -11.31 18.65
C ALA A 83 24.78 -9.94 17.96
N TYR A 84 24.91 -9.91 16.63
CA TYR A 84 24.64 -8.75 15.79
C TYR A 84 24.07 -9.19 14.44
N GLY A 85 23.03 -8.53 13.95
CA GLY A 85 22.38 -8.87 12.68
C GLY A 85 21.81 -7.67 11.95
N ILE A 86 21.79 -7.78 10.63
CA ILE A 86 21.24 -6.83 9.66
C ILE A 86 20.47 -7.62 8.59
N PRO A 87 19.62 -6.98 7.75
CA PRO A 87 18.92 -7.65 6.64
C PRO A 87 19.80 -8.66 5.87
N GLY A 88 19.45 -9.94 5.98
CA GLY A 88 20.12 -11.07 5.31
C GLY A 88 21.43 -11.61 5.94
N LEU A 89 22.02 -10.93 6.93
CA LEU A 89 23.29 -11.33 7.55
C LEU A 89 23.23 -11.27 9.09
N PHE A 90 23.64 -12.35 9.76
CA PHE A 90 23.71 -12.45 11.21
C PHE A 90 25.08 -12.99 11.65
N TYR A 91 25.62 -12.45 12.73
CA TYR A 91 26.90 -12.82 13.32
C TYR A 91 26.72 -13.08 14.82
N LYS A 92 27.34 -14.15 15.31
CA LYS A 92 27.40 -14.50 16.73
C LYS A 92 28.86 -14.76 17.12
N TYR A 93 29.22 -14.33 18.32
CA TYR A 93 30.41 -14.76 19.03
C TYR A 93 29.98 -15.42 20.34
N SER A 94 30.69 -16.46 20.76
CA SER A 94 30.40 -17.26 21.94
C SER A 94 31.74 -17.56 22.61
N ASP A 95 31.84 -17.38 23.92
CA ASP A 95 33.03 -17.66 24.74
C ASP A 95 32.56 -18.53 25.91
N ASP A 96 33.14 -19.73 26.10
CA ASP A 96 32.74 -20.66 27.17
C ASP A 96 33.60 -20.55 28.44
N GLY A 97 34.55 -19.62 28.47
CA GLY A 97 35.56 -19.48 29.51
C GLY A 97 36.83 -20.33 29.27
N VAL A 98 36.87 -21.11 28.18
CA VAL A 98 38.00 -21.96 27.77
C VAL A 98 38.38 -21.71 26.30
N SER A 99 37.42 -21.65 25.37
CA SER A 99 37.60 -21.22 23.98
C SER A 99 36.52 -20.26 23.49
N GLY A 100 36.75 -19.68 22.31
CA GLY A 100 35.85 -18.70 21.68
C GLY A 100 35.43 -19.15 20.29
N ALA A 101 34.13 -19.34 20.06
CA ALA A 101 33.54 -19.74 18.80
C ALA A 101 32.79 -18.58 18.11
N HIS A 102 33.10 -18.37 16.84
CA HIS A 102 32.42 -17.42 15.95
C HIS A 102 31.43 -18.15 15.04
N GLU A 103 30.30 -17.52 14.72
CA GLU A 103 29.36 -17.95 13.70
C GLU A 103 29.00 -16.78 12.77
N LEU A 104 29.06 -17.00 11.46
CA LEU A 104 28.56 -16.07 10.45
C LEU A 104 27.47 -16.75 9.62
N THR A 105 26.25 -16.23 9.69
CA THR A 105 25.07 -16.75 9.02
C THR A 105 24.60 -15.79 7.92
N THR A 106 24.42 -16.30 6.71
CA THR A 106 23.67 -15.62 5.65
C THR A 106 22.35 -16.34 5.42
N ALA A 107 21.25 -15.60 5.32
CA ALA A 107 19.92 -16.17 5.20
C ALA A 107 18.97 -15.31 4.37
N PHE A 108 18.02 -15.95 3.70
CA PHE A 108 16.93 -15.30 2.98
C PHE A 108 15.60 -15.97 3.31
N GLY A 109 14.50 -15.31 2.98
CA GLY A 109 13.16 -15.86 3.20
C GLY A 109 12.10 -15.23 2.32
N VAL A 110 10.92 -15.84 2.33
CA VAL A 110 9.73 -15.40 1.61
C VAL A 110 8.57 -15.34 2.60
N ASP A 111 8.07 -14.13 2.84
CA ASP A 111 7.15 -13.84 3.95
C ASP A 111 7.71 -14.39 5.29
N ARG A 112 6.88 -15.06 6.09
CA ARG A 112 7.33 -16.03 7.12
C ARG A 112 6.95 -17.48 6.74
N ALA A 113 6.87 -17.75 5.44
CA ALA A 113 6.47 -19.03 4.86
C ALA A 113 7.66 -19.91 4.47
N LEU A 114 8.78 -19.30 4.14
CA LEU A 114 10.05 -19.96 3.83
C LEU A 114 11.19 -19.16 4.44
N GLY A 115 12.13 -19.83 5.09
CA GLY A 115 13.46 -19.33 5.39
C GLY A 115 14.49 -20.36 4.92
N ALA A 116 15.64 -19.90 4.43
CA ALA A 116 16.78 -20.73 4.08
C ALA A 116 18.07 -19.99 4.47
N GLY A 117 19.09 -20.70 4.96
CA GLY A 117 20.32 -20.07 5.42
C GLY A 117 21.52 -21.01 5.47
N LEU A 118 22.71 -20.40 5.46
CA LEU A 118 24.02 -21.05 5.58
C LEU A 118 24.79 -20.37 6.71
N ARG A 119 25.29 -21.17 7.66
CA ARG A 119 26.16 -20.73 8.75
C ARG A 119 27.56 -21.28 8.56
N PHE A 120 28.56 -20.43 8.78
CA PHE A 120 29.97 -20.79 8.88
C PHE A 120 30.40 -20.63 10.34
N ARG A 121 30.91 -21.69 10.97
CA ARG A 121 31.43 -21.66 12.35
C ARG A 121 32.96 -21.79 12.36
N TRP A 122 33.66 -21.15 13.30
CA TRP A 122 35.09 -21.37 13.53
C TRP A 122 35.51 -21.01 14.97
N ASP A 123 36.52 -21.70 15.51
CA ASP A 123 37.12 -21.39 16.82
C ASP A 123 38.26 -20.36 16.67
N ALA A 124 38.46 -19.51 17.68
CA ALA A 124 39.46 -18.45 17.75
C ALA A 124 40.82 -18.89 18.32
N THR A 125 40.88 -20.06 18.97
CA THR A 125 41.98 -20.48 19.85
C THR A 125 42.83 -21.62 19.29
N THR A 126 42.29 -22.45 18.39
CA THR A 126 43.00 -23.60 17.82
C THR A 126 43.82 -23.23 16.59
N GLU A 127 45.14 -23.08 16.73
CA GLU A 127 46.06 -22.88 15.59
C GLU A 127 46.09 -24.06 14.59
N ALA A 128 45.56 -25.23 14.95
CA ALA A 128 45.80 -26.48 14.22
C ALA A 128 44.64 -27.52 14.22
N ALA A 129 43.44 -27.16 13.73
CA ALA A 129 42.50 -28.10 13.11
C ALA A 129 41.44 -27.35 12.28
N SER A 130 41.47 -27.48 10.95
CA SER A 130 40.62 -26.76 9.97
C SER A 130 40.75 -25.22 10.01
N LYS A 131 40.82 -24.55 8.85
CA LYS A 131 40.72 -23.07 8.75
C LYS A 131 39.33 -22.57 8.34
N TRP A 132 38.42 -23.52 8.27
CA TRP A 132 37.01 -23.42 7.90
C TRP A 132 36.39 -24.50 8.81
N GLY A 133 35.62 -24.11 9.83
CA GLY A 133 35.03 -25.08 10.77
C GLY A 133 33.83 -25.77 10.14
N SER A 134 32.68 -25.81 10.83
CA SER A 134 31.46 -26.38 10.23
C SER A 134 30.77 -25.40 9.25
N GLN A 135 30.11 -25.94 8.23
CA GLN A 135 29.17 -25.24 7.36
C GLN A 135 27.77 -25.83 7.47
N ASP A 136 26.92 -25.20 8.26
CA ASP A 136 25.60 -25.75 8.57
C ASP A 136 24.55 -25.14 7.63
N PHE A 137 23.74 -25.98 6.99
CA PHE A 137 22.61 -25.54 6.16
C PHE A 137 21.29 -25.61 6.95
N GLY A 138 20.45 -24.59 6.80
CA GLY A 138 19.15 -24.50 7.43
C GLY A 138 18.05 -24.24 6.41
N LEU A 139 16.89 -24.86 6.65
CA LEU A 139 15.65 -24.64 5.92
C LEU A 139 14.48 -24.64 6.91
N ILE A 140 13.62 -23.63 6.86
CA ILE A 140 12.34 -23.59 7.60
C ILE A 140 11.20 -23.39 6.61
N VAL A 141 10.21 -24.29 6.65
CA VAL A 141 9.03 -24.25 5.79
C VAL A 141 7.78 -24.18 6.66
N ARG A 142 6.98 -23.13 6.47
CA ARG A 142 5.69 -22.93 7.16
C ARG A 142 4.54 -23.01 6.15
N PRO A 143 4.07 -24.22 5.80
CA PRO A 143 3.07 -24.40 4.74
C PRO A 143 1.70 -23.80 5.11
N PHE A 144 1.41 -23.65 6.40
CA PHE A 144 0.15 -23.14 6.95
C PHE A 144 0.43 -22.22 8.14
N GLY A 145 -0.50 -21.32 8.47
CA GLY A 145 -0.41 -20.50 9.70
C GLY A 145 -0.35 -21.30 11.02
N TYR A 146 -0.75 -22.58 10.98
CA TYR A 146 -0.75 -23.47 12.14
C TYR A 146 0.44 -24.45 12.21
N ALA A 147 1.34 -24.48 11.21
CA ALA A 147 2.40 -25.48 11.13
C ALA A 147 3.73 -24.91 10.61
N SER A 148 4.82 -25.31 11.25
CA SER A 148 6.20 -24.99 10.91
C SER A 148 7.05 -26.27 10.94
N MET A 149 7.96 -26.42 9.99
CA MET A 149 8.90 -27.54 9.91
C MET A 149 10.29 -26.97 9.65
N SER A 150 11.31 -27.54 10.27
CA SER A 150 12.72 -27.18 10.10
C SER A 150 13.56 -28.39 9.72
N LEU A 151 14.58 -28.13 8.91
CA LEU A 151 15.69 -29.02 8.62
C LEU A 151 16.97 -28.25 8.93
N GLY A 152 17.84 -28.82 9.76
CA GLY A 152 19.25 -28.50 9.85
C GLY A 152 20.07 -29.61 9.20
N ILE A 153 21.19 -29.27 8.57
CA ILE A 153 22.21 -30.22 8.15
C ILE A 153 23.55 -29.66 8.62
N ASP A 154 24.24 -30.40 9.48
CA ASP A 154 25.56 -30.02 9.98
C ASP A 154 26.67 -30.48 9.00
N ASP A 155 27.70 -29.65 8.88
CA ASP A 155 28.76 -29.69 7.87
C ASP A 155 28.35 -30.22 6.47
N VAL A 156 27.46 -29.48 5.82
CA VAL A 156 26.86 -29.84 4.52
C VAL A 156 27.86 -29.95 3.36
N PHE A 157 29.13 -29.56 3.55
CA PHE A 157 30.17 -29.50 2.52
C PHE A 157 31.41 -30.37 2.80
N ASP A 158 31.58 -30.97 3.98
CA ASP A 158 32.74 -31.83 4.34
C ASP A 158 34.09 -31.14 4.07
N ILE A 159 34.22 -29.85 4.42
CA ILE A 159 35.45 -29.06 4.17
C ILE A 159 36.54 -29.37 5.21
N ALA A 160 36.15 -29.83 6.40
CA ALA A 160 37.08 -30.31 7.43
C ALA A 160 37.56 -31.75 7.17
N GLY A 161 36.78 -32.59 6.48
CA GLY A 161 37.14 -33.97 6.11
C GLY A 161 36.80 -35.03 7.17
N ASP A 162 35.91 -34.69 8.10
CA ASP A 162 35.35 -35.53 9.16
C ASP A 162 34.00 -36.19 8.77
N GLY A 163 33.33 -35.68 7.75
CA GLY A 163 32.12 -36.27 7.16
C GLY A 163 30.79 -35.82 7.77
N PHE A 164 29.69 -36.28 7.16
CA PHE A 164 28.32 -35.90 7.52
C PHE A 164 27.96 -36.25 8.97
N ASP A 165 27.86 -35.23 9.84
CA ASP A 165 27.61 -35.37 11.28
C ASP A 165 26.12 -35.53 11.64
N GLY A 166 25.20 -35.09 10.78
CA GLY A 166 23.78 -35.38 10.93
C GLY A 166 22.83 -34.39 10.26
N ALA A 167 21.54 -34.67 10.43
CA ALA A 167 20.47 -33.73 10.10
C ALA A 167 19.48 -33.60 11.27
N ASP A 168 19.18 -32.37 11.67
CA ASP A 168 18.16 -32.07 12.67
C ASP A 168 16.81 -31.80 11.99
N LEU A 169 15.74 -32.33 12.57
CA LEU A 169 14.37 -32.26 12.08
C LEU A 169 13.49 -31.68 13.18
N GLY A 170 13.00 -30.46 12.99
CA GLY A 170 12.05 -29.84 13.90
C GLY A 170 10.65 -29.73 13.32
N LEU A 171 9.65 -29.80 14.19
CA LEU A 171 8.25 -29.60 13.86
C LEU A 171 7.60 -28.77 14.97
N ALA A 172 6.85 -27.74 14.60
CA ALA A 172 6.07 -26.95 15.52
C ALA A 172 4.65 -26.70 14.98
N ILE A 173 3.68 -26.67 15.88
CA ILE A 173 2.26 -26.44 15.58
C ILE A 173 1.67 -25.36 16.48
N ARG A 174 0.67 -24.63 15.99
CA ARG A 174 -0.13 -23.68 16.75
C ARG A 174 -1.58 -24.16 16.81
N PRO A 175 -2.00 -24.88 17.87
CA PRO A 175 -3.35 -25.46 17.95
C PRO A 175 -4.49 -24.44 17.91
N LEU A 176 -4.20 -23.17 18.23
CA LEU A 176 -5.16 -22.07 18.32
C LEU A 176 -5.16 -21.14 17.09
N ALA A 177 -4.42 -21.49 16.04
CA ALA A 177 -4.30 -20.73 14.77
C ALA A 177 -5.61 -20.58 13.97
N PHE A 178 -6.71 -21.16 14.44
CA PHE A 178 -8.05 -21.02 13.86
C PHE A 178 -8.87 -19.87 14.49
N ASP A 179 -8.36 -19.22 15.56
CA ASP A 179 -8.91 -17.97 16.10
C ASP A 179 -7.85 -16.87 15.95
N SER A 180 -8.17 -15.78 15.23
CA SER A 180 -7.25 -14.69 14.94
C SER A 180 -6.77 -13.90 16.17
N ARG A 181 -7.41 -14.07 17.34
CA ARG A 181 -6.98 -13.47 18.62
C ARG A 181 -6.03 -14.38 19.39
N LEU A 182 -6.04 -15.67 19.10
CA LEU A 182 -5.26 -16.70 19.81
C LEU A 182 -4.17 -17.33 18.93
N GLU A 183 -4.05 -16.90 17.66
CA GLU A 183 -3.25 -17.56 16.63
C GLU A 183 -1.80 -17.82 17.06
N THR A 184 -1.19 -16.81 17.70
CA THR A 184 0.19 -16.82 18.16
C THR A 184 0.35 -17.30 19.60
N MET A 185 -0.76 -17.51 20.33
CA MET A 185 -0.75 -17.63 21.79
C MET A 185 -0.18 -18.95 22.32
N LEU A 186 -0.24 -20.03 21.54
CA LEU A 186 0.33 -21.33 21.91
C LEU A 186 1.02 -22.00 20.72
N THR A 187 2.35 -22.10 20.78
CA THR A 187 3.14 -23.05 19.99
C THR A 187 3.39 -24.32 20.81
N LEU A 188 3.30 -25.49 20.18
CA LEU A 188 3.88 -26.75 20.64
C LEU A 188 4.97 -27.19 19.64
N SER A 189 6.04 -27.81 20.10
CA SER A 189 7.22 -28.13 19.29
C SER A 189 7.84 -29.48 19.64
N ALA A 190 8.56 -30.07 18.69
CA ALA A 190 9.40 -31.24 18.85
C ALA A 190 10.61 -31.14 17.91
N ASP A 191 11.78 -31.59 18.33
CA ASP A 191 12.98 -31.72 17.50
C ASP A 191 13.58 -33.12 17.64
N ALA A 192 14.15 -33.65 16.56
CA ALA A 192 14.75 -34.97 16.47
C ALA A 192 15.99 -34.95 15.56
N ARG A 193 17.04 -35.73 15.88
CA ARG A 193 18.26 -35.84 15.07
C ARG A 193 18.29 -37.15 14.31
N LEU A 194 18.76 -37.08 13.06
CA LEU A 194 19.07 -38.21 12.21
C LEU A 194 20.58 -38.25 11.99
N GLY A 195 21.26 -39.05 12.82
CA GLY A 195 22.71 -39.29 12.71
C GLY A 195 23.05 -40.37 11.69
N SER A 196 24.29 -40.86 11.74
CA SER A 196 24.89 -41.86 10.84
C SER A 196 24.37 -43.31 11.01
N GLY A 197 23.08 -43.47 11.30
CA GLY A 197 22.38 -44.76 11.43
C GLY A 197 21.26 -44.80 12.48
N SER A 198 21.14 -43.75 13.31
CA SER A 198 20.14 -43.65 14.39
C SER A 198 19.23 -42.43 14.23
N PHE A 199 17.97 -42.60 14.61
CA PHE A 199 17.02 -41.52 14.83
C PHE A 199 16.79 -41.37 16.33
N SER A 200 16.98 -40.17 16.86
CA SER A 200 16.72 -39.81 18.25
C SER A 200 15.76 -38.63 18.33
N LEU A 201 14.82 -38.66 19.28
CA LEU A 201 13.99 -37.51 19.61
C LEU A 201 14.79 -36.66 20.60
N GLU A 202 15.22 -35.46 20.19
CA GLU A 202 16.09 -34.61 21.02
C GLU A 202 15.31 -33.85 22.07
N GLY A 203 14.13 -33.34 21.70
CA GLY A 203 13.28 -32.65 22.66
C GLY A 203 11.84 -32.40 22.23
N VAL A 204 11.02 -32.04 23.21
CA VAL A 204 9.66 -31.53 23.03
C VAL A 204 9.48 -30.24 23.80
N GLY A 205 8.71 -29.30 23.27
CA GLY A 205 8.53 -27.98 23.88
C GLY A 205 7.14 -27.41 23.72
N ALA A 206 6.90 -26.34 24.47
CA ALA A 206 5.71 -25.51 24.40
C ALA A 206 6.10 -24.05 24.65
N ARG A 207 5.45 -23.12 23.94
CA ARG A 207 5.59 -21.68 24.15
C ARG A 207 4.20 -21.04 24.20
N PHE A 208 3.94 -20.34 25.29
CA PHE A 208 2.75 -19.51 25.50
C PHE A 208 3.13 -18.04 25.33
N LEU A 209 2.56 -17.35 24.35
CA LEU A 209 2.87 -15.95 24.02
C LEU A 209 1.67 -15.05 24.31
N LEU A 210 1.74 -14.27 25.39
CA LEU A 210 0.70 -13.34 25.79
C LEU A 210 0.98 -11.95 25.21
N GLY A 211 0.05 -11.46 24.38
CA GLY A 211 0.06 -10.09 23.85
C GLY A 211 1.29 -9.69 23.01
N GLU A 212 2.01 -10.67 22.45
CA GLU A 212 3.30 -10.50 21.75
C GLU A 212 4.44 -9.93 22.61
N TRP A 213 4.25 -9.75 23.92
CA TRP A 213 5.23 -9.14 24.83
C TRP A 213 5.75 -10.06 25.93
N LEU A 214 4.98 -11.09 26.32
CA LEU A 214 5.37 -12.05 27.35
C LEU A 214 5.38 -13.46 26.77
N SER A 215 6.57 -14.00 26.54
CA SER A 215 6.78 -15.40 26.19
C SER A 215 7.04 -16.20 27.46
N VAL A 216 6.27 -17.25 27.72
CA VAL A 216 6.61 -18.31 28.68
C VAL A 216 6.83 -19.57 27.87
N GLN A 217 8.00 -20.19 27.96
CA GLN A 217 8.31 -21.43 27.25
C GLN A 217 8.77 -22.53 28.20
N GLY A 218 8.74 -23.76 27.72
CA GLY A 218 9.29 -24.92 28.40
C GLY A 218 9.67 -25.98 27.38
N ARG A 219 10.70 -26.75 27.72
CA ARG A 219 11.29 -27.79 26.88
C ARG A 219 11.71 -28.97 27.74
N TYR A 220 11.63 -30.17 27.21
CA TYR A 220 12.30 -31.34 27.74
C TYR A 220 13.32 -31.82 26.73
N SER A 221 14.59 -31.91 27.15
CA SER A 221 15.66 -32.58 26.40
C SER A 221 15.71 -34.04 26.81
N PHE A 222 15.61 -34.95 25.85
CA PHE A 222 15.76 -36.39 26.11
C PHE A 222 17.24 -36.79 26.22
N ALA A 223 18.14 -36.11 25.50
CA ALA A 223 19.58 -36.38 25.50
C ALA A 223 20.17 -36.27 26.92
N ASP A 224 19.90 -35.15 27.61
CA ASP A 224 20.38 -34.89 28.98
C ASP A 224 19.34 -35.26 30.06
N SER A 225 18.17 -35.72 29.64
CA SER A 225 16.98 -35.88 30.50
C SER A 225 16.69 -34.62 31.34
N SER A 226 16.75 -33.44 30.72
CA SER A 226 16.66 -32.13 31.38
C SER A 226 15.36 -31.38 31.06
N VAL A 227 14.80 -30.68 32.05
CA VAL A 227 13.62 -29.81 31.90
C VAL A 227 14.08 -28.36 31.84
N GLY A 228 13.97 -27.76 30.65
CA GLY A 228 14.00 -26.31 30.45
C GLY A 228 12.63 -25.66 30.72
N VAL A 229 12.67 -24.50 31.35
CA VAL A 229 11.60 -23.50 31.32
C VAL A 229 12.10 -22.35 30.43
N GLY A 230 11.41 -21.22 30.43
CA GLY A 230 11.84 -19.99 29.77
C GLY A 230 10.80 -18.89 29.96
N LEU A 231 11.27 -17.66 30.01
CA LEU A 231 10.49 -16.44 30.18
C LEU A 231 11.20 -15.34 29.38
N SER A 232 10.56 -14.73 28.39
CA SER A 232 11.08 -13.49 27.80
C SER A 232 10.04 -12.37 27.75
N VAL A 233 10.52 -11.14 27.95
CA VAL A 233 9.74 -9.90 27.98
C VAL A 233 10.23 -9.01 26.84
N SER A 234 9.37 -8.76 25.85
CA SER A 234 9.67 -8.05 24.60
C SER A 234 8.92 -6.72 24.52
N LEU A 235 9.64 -5.60 24.56
CA LEU A 235 9.10 -4.24 24.72
C LEU A 235 9.94 -3.21 23.94
N SER A 236 9.30 -2.45 23.04
CA SER A 236 9.98 -1.46 22.17
C SER A 236 11.23 -2.02 21.46
N GLY A 237 11.16 -3.30 21.08
CA GLY A 237 12.25 -4.02 20.42
C GLY A 237 13.30 -4.61 21.37
N SER A 238 13.40 -4.16 22.62
CA SER A 238 14.24 -4.84 23.61
C SER A 238 13.55 -6.11 24.11
N GLU A 239 14.27 -7.23 24.09
CA GLU A 239 13.84 -8.51 24.66
C GLU A 239 14.79 -8.89 25.80
N THR A 240 14.25 -9.13 27.00
CA THR A 240 15.01 -9.71 28.13
C THR A 240 14.48 -11.10 28.45
N ALA A 241 15.37 -12.09 28.55
CA ALA A 241 15.04 -13.52 28.68
C ALA A 241 15.70 -14.20 29.91
N ALA A 242 15.03 -15.22 30.48
CA ALA A 242 15.38 -16.03 31.66
C ALA A 242 14.56 -17.37 31.69
N GLY A 243 14.55 -18.17 32.79
CA GLY A 243 13.67 -19.36 33.08
C GLY A 243 14.30 -20.80 33.02
N VAL A 244 14.70 -21.45 34.13
CA VAL A 244 15.75 -22.54 34.28
C VAL A 244 15.64 -23.86 33.47
N ALA A 245 16.82 -24.40 33.08
CA ALA A 245 17.08 -25.80 32.73
C ALA A 245 17.67 -26.64 33.90
N VAL A 246 17.02 -27.75 34.27
CA VAL A 246 17.46 -28.70 35.33
C VAL A 246 17.56 -30.14 34.80
N PRO A 247 18.71 -30.84 34.91
CA PRO A 247 18.82 -32.28 34.66
C PRO A 247 18.05 -33.14 35.66
N SER A 248 17.66 -34.34 35.25
CA SER A 248 17.02 -35.34 36.13
C SER A 248 17.85 -35.75 37.36
N GLY A 249 19.16 -35.49 37.38
CA GLY A 249 20.04 -35.71 38.54
C GLY A 249 19.80 -34.74 39.71
N GLY A 250 19.28 -33.53 39.44
CA GLY A 250 18.94 -32.55 40.47
C GLY A 250 19.48 -31.13 40.19
N LEU A 251 19.26 -30.24 41.17
CA LEU A 251 19.55 -28.80 41.04
C LEU A 251 21.05 -28.44 41.10
N SER A 252 21.93 -29.35 41.52
CA SER A 252 23.38 -29.11 41.55
C SER A 252 23.98 -28.97 40.15
N ASP A 253 23.39 -29.66 39.17
CA ASP A 253 23.95 -29.88 37.85
C ASP A 253 23.22 -29.03 36.78
N GLY A 254 22.29 -28.18 37.21
CA GLY A 254 21.53 -27.28 36.33
C GLY A 254 22.27 -25.99 35.97
N SER A 255 21.86 -25.37 34.88
CA SER A 255 22.52 -24.17 34.32
C SER A 255 21.72 -22.89 34.56
N ALA A 256 22.43 -21.76 34.48
CA ALA A 256 21.94 -20.40 34.71
C ALA A 256 22.25 -19.40 33.42
N SER A 257 20.89 -18.12 31.99
CA SER A 257 20.84 -17.30 30.71
C SER A 257 19.93 -16.09 30.89
N LEU A 258 20.45 -15.11 31.62
CA LEU A 258 19.99 -13.74 31.44
C LEU A 258 20.46 -13.26 30.06
N GLY A 259 19.55 -13.30 29.09
CA GLY A 259 19.74 -12.72 27.77
C GLY A 259 19.12 -11.34 27.69
N GLN A 260 19.82 -10.36 27.11
CA GLN A 260 19.23 -9.12 26.67
C GLN A 260 19.55 -8.92 25.18
N SER A 261 18.52 -8.73 24.36
CA SER A 261 18.67 -8.34 22.97
C SER A 261 17.84 -7.10 22.65
N MET A 262 18.11 -6.48 21.51
CA MET A 262 17.34 -5.39 20.94
C MET A 262 17.18 -5.64 19.45
N ARG A 263 15.95 -5.54 18.96
CA ARG A 263 15.57 -5.64 17.54
C ARG A 263 14.94 -4.35 17.04
N LEU A 264 15.22 -4.03 15.79
CA LEU A 264 14.66 -2.91 15.05
C LEU A 264 14.11 -3.43 13.72
N GLY A 265 12.95 -2.94 13.27
CA GLY A 265 12.34 -3.34 12.00
C GLY A 265 10.82 -3.47 12.05
N ARG A 266 10.20 -3.80 10.91
CA ARG A 266 8.73 -3.82 10.69
C ARG A 266 7.92 -4.82 11.55
N ALA A 267 8.57 -5.59 12.42
CA ALA A 267 7.94 -6.60 13.29
C ALA A 267 7.94 -6.21 14.78
N VAL A 268 8.32 -4.98 15.11
CA VAL A 268 8.52 -4.51 16.50
C VAL A 268 7.41 -3.55 16.94
N LYS A 269 6.72 -3.90 18.04
CA LYS A 269 5.77 -3.00 18.72
C LYS A 269 6.47 -2.18 19.82
N SER A 270 6.00 -0.95 20.02
CA SER A 270 6.36 -0.14 21.18
C SER A 270 5.75 -0.72 22.47
N ALA A 271 6.44 -0.54 23.60
CA ALA A 271 5.95 -0.95 24.92
C ALA A 271 4.58 -0.34 25.27
N ASP A 272 4.31 0.87 24.77
CA ASP A 272 3.03 1.55 24.96
C ASP A 272 1.89 0.91 24.16
N ARG A 273 2.14 0.42 22.94
CA ARG A 273 1.15 -0.36 22.16
C ARG A 273 0.91 -1.75 22.74
N VAL A 274 1.82 -2.22 23.59
CA VAL A 274 1.75 -3.50 24.29
C VAL A 274 0.91 -3.39 25.58
N PHE A 275 1.17 -2.39 26.43
CA PHE A 275 0.52 -2.25 27.73
C PHE A 275 -0.61 -1.22 27.78
N GLY A 276 -0.58 -0.24 26.90
CA GLY A 276 -1.56 0.83 26.80
C GLY A 276 -2.36 0.76 25.51
N ARG A 277 -2.89 1.92 25.13
CA ARG A 277 -3.45 2.17 23.81
C ARG A 277 -2.63 3.31 23.22
N SER A 278 -2.41 3.33 21.91
CA SER A 278 -1.78 4.43 21.19
C SER A 278 -2.76 5.10 20.24
N ILE A 279 -2.48 6.34 19.86
CA ILE A 279 -3.19 7.09 18.83
C ILE A 279 -2.60 6.72 17.47
N LEU A 280 -3.42 6.34 16.50
CA LEU A 280 -2.99 6.24 15.11
C LEU A 280 -2.86 7.66 14.54
N VAL A 281 -1.65 8.05 14.15
CA VAL A 281 -1.36 9.37 13.59
C VAL A 281 -1.27 9.29 12.08
N ILE A 282 -2.04 10.14 11.39
CA ILE A 282 -1.97 10.37 9.96
C ILE A 282 -1.41 11.78 9.76
N ASP A 283 -0.12 11.90 9.44
CA ASP A 283 0.56 13.16 9.12
C ASP A 283 1.04 13.09 7.66
N GLU A 284 0.14 13.44 6.74
CA GLU A 284 0.29 13.23 5.29
C GLU A 284 -0.18 14.48 4.51
N PRO A 285 0.47 15.65 4.67
CA PRO A 285 0.05 16.93 4.07
C PRO A 285 0.05 17.01 2.53
N GLY A 286 0.49 15.94 1.86
CA GLY A 286 0.42 15.74 0.41
C GLY A 286 -0.81 14.92 0.01
N SER A 287 -0.61 14.02 -0.95
CA SER A 287 -1.60 13.04 -1.38
C SER A 287 -1.00 11.63 -1.31
N PHE A 288 -1.82 10.66 -0.91
CA PHE A 288 -1.47 9.24 -1.01
C PHE A 288 -1.22 8.84 -2.47
N SER A 289 -0.32 7.87 -2.69
CA SER A 289 -0.12 7.31 -4.03
C SER A 289 -1.39 6.59 -4.50
N PRO A 290 -1.96 6.92 -5.67
CA PRO A 290 -3.16 6.28 -6.20
C PRO A 290 -2.91 4.84 -6.69
N VAL A 291 -1.65 4.45 -6.82
CA VAL A 291 -1.18 3.15 -7.32
C VAL A 291 -0.18 2.52 -6.35
N PRO A 292 -0.11 1.18 -6.27
CA PRO A 292 0.82 0.47 -5.40
C PRO A 292 2.29 0.65 -5.86
N PRO A 293 3.26 0.70 -4.92
CA PRO A 293 4.68 0.72 -5.27
C PRO A 293 5.09 -0.62 -5.91
N ARG A 294 5.91 -0.57 -6.97
CA ARG A 294 6.39 -1.79 -7.66
C ARG A 294 7.38 -2.64 -6.83
N VAL A 295 8.02 -2.02 -5.84
CA VAL A 295 9.01 -2.69 -4.98
C VAL A 295 8.76 -2.24 -3.53
N ASP A 296 8.35 -3.16 -2.66
CA ASP A 296 8.28 -2.94 -1.20
C ASP A 296 9.68 -3.12 -0.57
N TYR A 297 10.65 -2.35 -1.06
CA TYR A 297 12.00 -2.30 -0.52
C TYR A 297 12.28 -0.90 0.04
N ASP A 298 12.05 -0.77 1.34
CA ASP A 298 12.48 0.36 2.14
C ASP A 298 13.72 -0.08 2.93
N PRO A 299 14.93 0.39 2.60
CA PRO A 299 16.18 -0.07 3.22
C PRO A 299 16.38 0.44 4.65
N GLY A 300 15.34 0.94 5.32
CA GLY A 300 15.40 1.54 6.65
C GLY A 300 15.90 3.00 6.68
N PHE A 301 16.31 3.53 5.53
CA PHE A 301 16.82 4.90 5.37
C PHE A 301 15.72 5.92 5.00
N GLY A 302 14.51 5.75 5.55
CA GLY A 302 13.50 6.81 5.63
C GLY A 302 13.10 7.49 4.31
N ASN A 303 13.08 6.76 3.19
CA ASN A 303 12.72 7.35 1.90
C ASN A 303 11.24 7.80 1.90
N ASP A 304 10.99 9.04 1.48
CA ASP A 304 9.66 9.65 1.34
C ASP A 304 8.84 9.10 0.14
N VAL A 305 8.65 7.79 0.14
CA VAL A 305 7.68 7.11 -0.72
C VAL A 305 6.31 7.28 -0.07
N ALA A 306 5.51 8.21 -0.61
CA ALA A 306 4.14 8.49 -0.18
C ALA A 306 3.33 7.18 -0.02
N LEU A 307 2.59 7.08 1.08
CA LEU A 307 1.82 5.87 1.38
C LEU A 307 0.78 5.62 0.28
N TRP A 308 0.64 4.35 -0.13
CA TRP A 308 -0.36 3.95 -1.13
C TRP A 308 -1.76 4.01 -0.53
N PHE A 309 -2.69 4.63 -1.26
CA PHE A 309 -4.03 4.99 -0.79
C PHE A 309 -4.81 3.81 -0.18
N ASP A 310 -4.92 2.69 -0.90
CA ASP A 310 -5.71 1.54 -0.44
C ASP A 310 -5.09 0.88 0.81
N LEU A 311 -3.76 0.97 0.96
CA LEU A 311 -3.03 0.52 2.14
C LEU A 311 -3.26 1.45 3.35
N ALA A 312 -3.43 2.76 3.13
CA ALA A 312 -3.85 3.69 4.18
C ALA A 312 -5.29 3.44 4.64
N VAL A 313 -6.21 3.17 3.71
CA VAL A 313 -7.61 2.76 3.99
C VAL A 313 -7.63 1.46 4.81
N ALA A 314 -6.95 0.41 4.34
CA ALA A 314 -6.85 -0.87 5.04
C ALA A 314 -6.19 -0.74 6.43
N ALA A 315 -5.25 0.19 6.61
CA ALA A 315 -4.64 0.48 7.90
C ALA A 315 -5.65 1.10 8.89
N ILE A 316 -6.51 2.03 8.45
CA ILE A 316 -7.58 2.61 9.29
C ILE A 316 -8.61 1.55 9.68
N ASP A 317 -9.02 0.69 8.75
CA ASP A 317 -9.98 -0.39 9.02
C ASP A 317 -9.39 -1.47 9.95
N ARG A 318 -8.11 -1.83 9.78
CA ARG A 318 -7.40 -2.69 10.76
C ARG A 318 -7.37 -2.04 12.13
N ALA A 319 -7.02 -0.75 12.19
CA ALA A 319 -6.97 0.04 13.41
C ALA A 319 -8.33 0.21 14.10
N ALA A 320 -9.45 0.09 13.38
CA ALA A 320 -10.79 0.04 13.98
C ALA A 320 -10.95 -1.19 14.90
N SER A 321 -10.45 -2.35 14.47
CA SER A 321 -10.53 -3.61 15.21
C SER A 321 -9.40 -3.84 16.23
N ASP A 322 -8.22 -3.26 16.01
CA ASP A 322 -7.03 -3.43 16.86
C ASP A 322 -7.20 -2.78 18.25
N SER A 323 -7.14 -3.59 19.32
CA SER A 323 -7.28 -3.09 20.70
C SER A 323 -6.13 -2.17 21.15
N SER A 324 -4.94 -2.28 20.55
CA SER A 324 -3.80 -1.39 20.82
C SER A 324 -4.02 0.03 20.29
N ILE A 325 -5.00 0.25 19.40
CA ILE A 325 -5.36 1.58 18.93
C ILE A 325 -6.52 2.15 19.75
N GLY A 326 -6.24 3.30 20.37
CA GLY A 326 -7.17 4.04 21.23
C GLY A 326 -8.03 5.05 20.50
N ALA A 327 -7.38 5.88 19.69
CA ALA A 327 -7.95 6.98 18.94
C ALA A 327 -7.20 7.16 17.61
N LEU A 328 -7.64 8.12 16.79
CA LEU A 328 -6.98 8.51 15.54
C LEU A 328 -6.80 10.03 15.52
N THR A 329 -5.62 10.50 15.11
CA THR A 329 -5.33 11.92 14.93
C THR A 329 -4.86 12.16 13.50
N MET A 330 -5.52 13.07 12.80
CA MET A 330 -5.03 13.61 11.53
C MET A 330 -4.32 14.95 11.78
N ILE A 331 -3.09 15.05 11.28
CA ILE A 331 -2.25 16.24 11.25
C ILE A 331 -2.14 16.64 9.77
N GLU A 332 -2.59 17.85 9.43
CA GLU A 332 -2.68 18.33 8.03
C GLU A 332 -3.32 17.28 7.09
N PRO A 333 -4.65 17.03 7.21
CA PRO A 333 -5.30 15.89 6.57
C PRO A 333 -5.01 15.75 5.07
N PRO A 334 -4.88 14.51 4.57
CA PRO A 334 -4.43 14.25 3.20
C PRO A 334 -5.32 14.89 2.14
N ARG A 335 -4.68 15.32 1.05
CA ARG A 335 -5.35 15.92 -0.12
C ARG A 335 -5.82 14.83 -1.07
N PHE A 336 -7.07 14.92 -1.48
CA PHE A 336 -7.68 13.98 -2.41
C PHE A 336 -7.78 14.59 -3.82
N ASP A 337 -7.48 13.78 -4.84
CA ASP A 337 -7.60 14.16 -6.25
C ASP A 337 -9.01 13.92 -6.82
N SER A 338 -9.90 13.31 -6.04
CA SER A 338 -11.32 13.12 -6.37
C SER A 338 -12.20 13.06 -5.13
N ASP A 339 -13.48 13.43 -5.31
CA ASP A 339 -14.54 13.19 -4.32
C ASP A 339 -14.67 11.69 -3.98
N ALA A 340 -14.38 10.77 -4.93
CA ALA A 340 -14.41 9.33 -4.70
C ALA A 340 -13.39 8.86 -3.66
N ARG A 341 -12.10 9.17 -3.83
CA ARG A 341 -11.07 8.78 -2.83
C ARG A 341 -11.32 9.41 -1.47
N ALA A 342 -11.84 10.65 -1.45
CA ALA A 342 -12.22 11.32 -0.23
C ALA A 342 -13.38 10.59 0.49
N GLN A 343 -14.38 10.08 -0.24
CA GLN A 343 -15.48 9.27 0.29
C GLN A 343 -15.04 7.90 0.79
N GLU A 344 -14.13 7.22 0.08
CA GLU A 344 -13.62 5.91 0.49
C GLU A 344 -12.82 6.01 1.81
N PHE A 345 -11.96 7.02 1.91
CA PHE A 345 -11.25 7.37 3.15
C PHE A 345 -12.22 7.79 4.27
N GLY A 346 -13.22 8.61 3.94
CA GLY A 346 -14.30 9.01 4.87
C GLY A 346 -15.10 7.82 5.40
N ARG A 347 -15.33 6.76 4.61
CA ARG A 347 -15.94 5.52 5.10
C ARG A 347 -15.03 4.74 6.03
N ALA A 348 -13.72 4.68 5.78
CA ALA A 348 -12.78 4.06 6.72
C ALA A 348 -12.78 4.79 8.08
N LEU A 349 -12.77 6.13 8.08
CA LEU A 349 -12.95 6.93 9.29
C LEU A 349 -14.31 6.66 9.96
N ALA A 350 -15.41 6.57 9.20
CA ALA A 350 -16.72 6.23 9.75
C ALA A 350 -16.77 4.81 10.36
N ARG A 351 -16.08 3.83 9.76
CA ARG A 351 -15.91 2.47 10.31
C ARG A 351 -15.08 2.49 11.61
N PHE A 352 -14.00 3.25 11.66
CA PHE A 352 -13.19 3.49 12.87
C PHE A 352 -14.01 4.14 14.00
N ARG A 353 -14.81 5.16 13.69
CA ARG A 353 -15.72 5.82 14.64
C ARG A 353 -16.81 4.90 15.15
N LYS A 354 -17.40 4.07 14.26
CA LYS A 354 -18.40 3.05 14.62
C LYS A 354 -17.85 1.98 15.57
N ALA A 355 -16.53 1.78 15.63
CA ALA A 355 -15.86 0.93 16.62
C ALA A 355 -15.72 1.59 18.02
N GLY A 356 -16.30 2.77 18.25
CA GLY A 356 -16.32 3.45 19.55
C GLY A 356 -15.02 4.15 19.92
N LYS A 357 -14.20 4.52 18.92
CA LYS A 357 -12.92 5.21 19.10
C LYS A 357 -13.05 6.68 18.69
N PRO A 358 -12.49 7.64 19.45
CA PRO A 358 -12.52 9.05 19.04
C PRO A 358 -11.52 9.31 17.91
N ALA A 359 -11.80 10.33 17.09
CA ALA A 359 -10.86 10.83 16.11
C ALA A 359 -10.76 12.37 16.18
N PHE A 360 -9.59 12.92 15.88
CA PHE A 360 -9.30 14.34 16.01
C PHE A 360 -8.54 14.85 14.77
N VAL A 361 -8.68 16.14 14.47
CA VAL A 361 -8.11 16.82 13.30
C VAL A 361 -7.42 18.10 13.74
N TYR A 362 -6.19 18.29 13.29
CA TYR A 362 -5.44 19.55 13.36
C TYR A 362 -4.96 19.93 11.96
N ALA A 363 -5.07 21.20 11.58
CA ALA A 363 -4.44 21.71 10.36
C ALA A 363 -4.06 23.19 10.47
N ARG A 364 -3.13 23.65 9.63
CA ARG A 364 -3.00 25.06 9.25
C ARG A 364 -3.90 25.40 8.07
N SER A 365 -4.14 24.45 7.15
CA SER A 365 -5.12 24.66 6.07
C SER A 365 -5.64 23.38 5.42
N MET A 366 -6.93 23.39 5.04
CA MET A 366 -7.62 22.30 4.35
C MET A 366 -8.46 22.86 3.20
N ASP A 367 -8.48 22.15 2.06
CA ASP A 367 -9.45 22.39 0.98
C ASP A 367 -10.80 21.69 1.25
N ARG A 368 -11.77 21.84 0.34
CA ARG A 368 -13.12 21.24 0.47
C ARG A 368 -13.06 19.74 0.76
N LEU A 369 -12.22 18.99 0.05
CA LEU A 369 -12.19 17.53 0.15
C LEU A 369 -11.48 17.09 1.43
N SER A 370 -10.29 17.62 1.70
CA SER A 370 -9.56 17.34 2.94
C SER A 370 -10.42 17.68 4.16
N TYR A 371 -11.10 18.82 4.16
CA TYR A 371 -11.96 19.24 5.27
C TYR A 371 -13.20 18.35 5.45
N VAL A 372 -14.04 18.16 4.42
CA VAL A 372 -15.35 17.49 4.56
C VAL A 372 -15.19 16.06 5.10
N TYR A 373 -14.19 15.32 4.59
CA TYR A 373 -14.04 13.91 4.95
C TYR A 373 -13.15 13.69 6.19
N ALA A 374 -12.25 14.62 6.53
CA ALA A 374 -11.62 14.62 7.86
C ALA A 374 -12.64 14.99 8.96
N ALA A 375 -13.49 16.00 8.73
CA ALA A 375 -14.57 16.38 9.64
C ALA A 375 -15.60 15.26 9.85
N ALA A 376 -15.85 14.41 8.85
CA ALA A 376 -16.74 13.25 8.95
C ALA A 376 -16.36 12.24 10.04
N GLY A 377 -15.08 12.21 10.46
CA GLY A 377 -14.64 11.42 11.60
C GLY A 377 -14.58 12.17 12.93
N ALA A 378 -14.44 13.50 12.93
CA ALA A 378 -13.80 14.21 14.03
C ALA A 378 -14.71 14.56 15.24
N GLU A 379 -14.20 14.36 16.45
CA GLU A 379 -14.73 14.94 17.71
C GLU A 379 -14.12 16.30 18.04
N LEU A 380 -12.95 16.59 17.47
CA LEU A 380 -12.30 17.91 17.49
C LEU A 380 -11.73 18.19 16.10
N VAL A 381 -12.14 19.31 15.50
CA VAL A 381 -11.49 19.94 14.34
C VAL A 381 -10.88 21.25 14.82
N ALA A 382 -9.58 21.21 15.11
CA ALA A 382 -8.79 22.39 15.44
C ALA A 382 -8.14 22.98 14.18
N LEU A 383 -7.98 24.31 14.19
CA LEU A 383 -7.27 25.05 13.14
C LEU A 383 -6.25 25.99 13.82
N ASP A 384 -5.05 26.13 13.24
CA ASP A 384 -4.03 27.08 13.71
C ASP A 384 -4.61 28.50 13.80
N PRO A 385 -4.32 29.31 14.83
CA PRO A 385 -4.79 30.70 14.95
C PRO A 385 -4.36 31.62 13.79
N ASN A 386 -3.34 31.23 13.01
CA ASN A 386 -2.86 31.90 11.81
C ASN A 386 -3.20 31.12 10.53
N GLY A 387 -3.92 30.01 10.66
CA GLY A 387 -4.37 29.15 9.58
C GLY A 387 -5.57 29.74 8.83
N ALA A 388 -6.00 29.02 7.81
CA ALA A 388 -7.16 29.38 7.00
C ALA A 388 -7.91 28.12 6.53
N LEU A 389 -9.23 28.20 6.41
CA LEU A 389 -10.06 27.15 5.84
C LEU A 389 -10.61 27.63 4.47
N PRO A 390 -9.81 27.55 3.39
CA PRO A 390 -10.18 27.97 2.03
C PRO A 390 -11.16 26.99 1.35
N VAL A 391 -12.16 26.51 2.09
CA VAL A 391 -13.28 25.75 1.55
C VAL A 391 -14.08 26.68 0.64
N VAL A 392 -14.23 26.25 -0.61
CA VAL A 392 -15.07 26.86 -1.65
C VAL A 392 -15.89 25.75 -2.29
N ASP A 393 -16.99 26.12 -2.94
CA ASP A 393 -17.91 25.15 -3.52
C ASP A 393 -17.35 24.47 -4.79
N ALA A 394 -17.99 23.38 -5.22
CA ALA A 394 -17.62 22.69 -6.45
C ALA A 394 -17.93 23.56 -7.68
N ALA A 395 -16.98 23.64 -8.62
CA ALA A 395 -17.14 24.35 -9.88
C ALA A 395 -16.36 23.63 -11.00
N ALA A 396 -16.88 23.69 -12.23
CA ALA A 396 -16.19 23.22 -13.43
C ALA A 396 -15.82 24.41 -14.33
N VAL A 397 -14.57 24.44 -14.81
CA VAL A 397 -14.05 25.48 -15.70
C VAL A 397 -13.40 24.81 -16.91
N SER A 398 -13.98 25.02 -18.09
CA SER A 398 -13.49 24.46 -19.36
C SER A 398 -12.88 25.55 -20.24
N LEU A 399 -11.77 25.23 -20.91
CA LEU A 399 -11.15 26.08 -21.93
C LEU A 399 -11.49 25.56 -23.33
N TYR A 400 -11.69 26.49 -24.27
CA TYR A 400 -12.16 26.20 -25.63
C TYR A 400 -11.21 26.81 -26.68
N PHE A 401 -10.59 25.95 -27.48
CA PHE A 401 -9.42 26.26 -28.30
C PHE A 401 -9.74 26.36 -29.81
N LYS A 402 -10.97 26.11 -30.27
CA LYS A 402 -11.39 26.26 -31.69
C LYS A 402 -10.94 27.59 -32.30
N GLY A 403 -11.07 28.69 -31.54
CA GLY A 403 -10.66 30.03 -31.95
C GLY A 403 -9.14 30.28 -31.98
N LEU A 404 -8.34 29.47 -31.28
CA LEU A 404 -6.86 29.46 -31.38
C LEU A 404 -6.42 28.60 -32.57
N LEU A 405 -6.98 27.40 -32.71
CA LEU A 405 -6.69 26.49 -33.81
C LEU A 405 -7.00 27.14 -35.17
N ALA A 406 -8.15 27.80 -35.31
CA ALA A 406 -8.50 28.54 -36.53
C ALA A 406 -7.52 29.70 -36.85
N LYS A 407 -6.96 30.37 -35.84
CA LYS A 407 -5.90 31.38 -36.04
C LYS A 407 -4.62 30.74 -36.57
N LEU A 408 -4.24 29.55 -36.09
CA LEU A 408 -3.14 28.75 -36.65
C LEU A 408 -3.46 28.15 -38.03
N GLY A 409 -4.74 28.05 -38.40
CA GLY A 409 -5.19 27.41 -39.65
C GLY A 409 -5.47 25.91 -39.51
N ILE A 410 -5.57 25.46 -38.26
CA ILE A 410 -5.94 24.10 -37.89
C ILE A 410 -7.46 24.06 -37.70
N GLU A 411 -8.14 23.12 -38.35
CA GLU A 411 -9.55 22.81 -38.09
C GLU A 411 -9.64 21.47 -37.38
N ALA A 412 -10.51 21.37 -36.38
CA ALA A 412 -10.75 20.15 -35.60
C ALA A 412 -12.24 19.80 -35.61
N TYR A 413 -12.55 18.55 -35.92
CA TYR A 413 -13.92 18.03 -36.03
C TYR A 413 -14.12 16.88 -35.02
N ASN A 414 -15.16 16.99 -34.18
CA ASN A 414 -15.52 15.95 -33.22
C ASN A 414 -16.37 14.88 -33.91
N LEU A 415 -15.78 13.70 -34.15
CA LEU A 415 -16.46 12.54 -34.69
C LEU A 415 -17.23 11.81 -33.59
N GLN A 416 -18.25 12.47 -33.02
CA GLN A 416 -19.05 11.94 -31.93
C GLN A 416 -20.22 11.07 -32.41
N SER A 417 -20.52 10.03 -31.63
CA SER A 417 -21.74 9.23 -31.75
C SER A 417 -22.99 10.07 -31.44
N HIS A 418 -22.93 10.90 -30.39
CA HIS A 418 -24.02 11.73 -29.87
C HIS A 418 -23.47 13.01 -29.23
N ASP A 419 -24.28 14.06 -29.17
CA ASP A 419 -23.87 15.40 -28.70
C ASP A 419 -23.58 15.49 -27.18
N THR A 420 -23.94 14.45 -26.43
CA THR A 420 -23.58 14.26 -25.02
C THR A 420 -22.22 13.57 -24.83
N LYS A 421 -21.48 13.21 -25.90
CA LYS A 421 -20.09 12.70 -25.82
C LYS A 421 -19.06 13.82 -26.03
N THR A 422 -18.98 14.71 -25.05
CA THR A 422 -18.36 16.05 -25.17
C THR A 422 -16.82 16.11 -25.10
N ALA A 423 -16.12 14.97 -25.12
CA ALA A 423 -14.70 14.89 -24.70
C ALA A 423 -13.70 15.71 -25.56
N TYR A 424 -14.05 16.05 -26.81
CA TYR A 424 -13.25 16.93 -27.67
C TYR A 424 -13.87 18.32 -27.91
N ASN A 425 -14.93 18.70 -27.20
CA ASN A 425 -15.54 20.03 -27.31
C ASN A 425 -14.55 21.15 -27.00
N SER A 426 -13.61 20.93 -26.08
CA SER A 426 -12.52 21.86 -25.77
C SER A 426 -11.61 22.18 -26.98
N LEU A 427 -11.50 21.29 -27.97
CA LEU A 427 -10.73 21.53 -29.20
C LEU A 427 -11.62 21.98 -30.36
N THR A 428 -12.84 21.44 -30.42
CA THR A 428 -13.71 21.55 -31.59
C THR A 428 -14.75 22.65 -31.47
N GLU A 429 -15.09 23.10 -30.26
CA GLU A 429 -16.05 24.17 -30.01
C GLU A 429 -15.43 25.46 -29.44
N SER A 430 -16.15 26.57 -29.61
CA SER A 430 -15.73 27.92 -29.15
C SER A 430 -16.23 28.27 -27.76
N GLY A 431 -16.97 27.37 -27.11
CA GLY A 431 -17.58 27.54 -25.81
C GLY A 431 -18.38 26.29 -25.42
N MET A 432 -18.78 26.21 -24.16
CA MET A 432 -19.55 25.09 -23.61
C MET A 432 -20.91 24.95 -24.31
N THR A 433 -21.17 23.78 -24.88
CA THR A 433 -22.47 23.47 -25.53
C THR A 433 -23.58 23.26 -24.50
N ASP A 434 -24.85 23.37 -24.90
CA ASP A 434 -25.98 23.18 -23.96
C ASP A 434 -26.05 21.75 -23.39
N ALA A 435 -25.66 20.75 -24.17
CA ALA A 435 -25.56 19.35 -23.73
C ALA A 435 -24.41 19.14 -22.71
N GLU A 436 -23.27 19.78 -22.95
CA GLU A 436 -22.12 19.77 -22.04
C GLU A 436 -22.44 20.50 -20.74
N ARG A 437 -23.10 21.65 -20.85
CA ARG A 437 -23.62 22.45 -19.74
C ARG A 437 -24.54 21.64 -18.84
N ALA A 438 -25.60 21.07 -19.39
CA ALA A 438 -26.59 20.32 -18.60
C ALA A 438 -25.96 19.09 -17.91
N MET A 439 -24.99 18.44 -18.55
CA MET A 439 -24.22 17.34 -17.95
C MET A 439 -23.32 17.83 -16.80
N LEU A 440 -22.57 18.93 -17.00
CA LEU A 440 -21.68 19.49 -15.98
C LEU A 440 -22.44 20.11 -14.79
N GLU A 441 -23.57 20.76 -15.03
CA GLU A 441 -24.44 21.31 -13.97
C GLU A 441 -25.02 20.19 -13.09
N ARG A 442 -25.46 19.06 -13.67
CA ARG A 442 -25.87 17.86 -12.93
C ARG A 442 -24.69 17.25 -12.14
N TYR A 443 -23.53 17.08 -12.79
CA TYR A 443 -22.33 16.49 -12.19
C TYR A 443 -21.79 17.30 -11.00
N VAL A 444 -21.58 18.61 -11.19
CA VAL A 444 -21.07 19.53 -10.14
C VAL A 444 -22.07 19.63 -9.00
N GLY A 445 -23.36 19.84 -9.30
CA GLY A 445 -24.42 19.89 -8.29
C GLY A 445 -24.54 18.58 -7.49
N GLY A 446 -24.33 17.43 -8.14
CA GLY A 446 -24.31 16.12 -7.51
C GLY A 446 -23.15 15.95 -6.51
N LEU A 447 -21.93 16.35 -6.86
CA LEU A 447 -20.78 16.30 -5.94
C LEU A 447 -20.90 17.30 -4.78
N ALA A 448 -21.40 18.51 -5.05
CA ALA A 448 -21.71 19.49 -4.02
C ALA A 448 -22.74 18.95 -3.03
N ALA A 449 -23.87 18.42 -3.52
CA ALA A 449 -24.92 17.83 -2.69
C ALA A 449 -24.43 16.64 -1.84
N GLN A 450 -23.55 15.79 -2.39
CA GLN A 450 -22.92 14.71 -1.61
C GLN A 450 -22.00 15.24 -0.51
N SER A 451 -21.25 16.32 -0.79
CA SER A 451 -20.40 16.99 0.20
C SER A 451 -21.22 17.63 1.32
N TYR A 452 -22.33 18.28 0.98
CA TYR A 452 -23.24 18.85 1.97
C TYR A 452 -23.81 17.75 2.87
N ALA A 453 -24.32 16.67 2.29
CA ALA A 453 -24.89 15.55 3.04
C ALA A 453 -23.86 14.86 3.97
N ALA A 454 -22.60 14.72 3.53
CA ALA A 454 -21.52 14.23 4.37
C ALA A 454 -21.22 15.17 5.55
N LEU A 455 -21.14 16.48 5.29
CA LEU A 455 -20.78 17.48 6.29
C LEU A 455 -21.91 17.79 7.29
N ASP A 456 -23.18 17.79 6.87
CA ASP A 456 -24.34 17.90 7.77
C ASP A 456 -24.48 16.66 8.67
N ALA A 457 -24.16 15.46 8.16
CA ALA A 457 -24.09 14.24 8.96
C ALA A 457 -22.89 14.22 9.93
N ALA A 458 -21.77 14.84 9.54
CA ALA A 458 -20.56 14.98 10.36
C ALA A 458 -20.73 15.96 11.53
N ARG A 459 -21.39 17.10 11.29
CA ARG A 459 -21.47 18.23 12.24
C ARG A 459 -22.93 18.60 12.56
N PRO A 460 -23.76 17.63 13.00
CA PRO A 460 -25.21 17.80 13.14
C PRO A 460 -25.56 18.92 14.12
N GLY A 461 -26.36 19.88 13.65
CA GLY A 461 -26.80 21.04 14.45
C GLY A 461 -25.72 22.09 14.73
N ARG A 462 -24.50 21.95 14.18
CA ARG A 462 -23.39 22.89 14.42
C ARG A 462 -23.26 23.98 13.36
N LEU A 463 -23.81 23.76 12.16
CA LEU A 463 -23.65 24.62 10.98
C LEU A 463 -24.87 25.56 10.82
N PRO A 464 -24.74 26.89 11.02
CA PRO A 464 -25.85 27.82 10.82
C PRO A 464 -26.25 27.90 9.35
N GLY A 465 -27.45 27.41 9.02
CA GLY A 465 -27.92 27.30 7.62
C GLY A 465 -27.51 26.01 6.90
N GLY A 466 -26.90 25.05 7.61
CA GLY A 466 -26.47 23.76 7.06
C GLY A 466 -25.19 23.85 6.20
N ALA A 467 -24.68 22.69 5.81
CA ALA A 467 -23.42 22.57 5.07
C ALA A 467 -23.40 23.33 3.74
N ALA A 468 -24.52 23.37 3.01
CA ALA A 468 -24.64 24.14 1.78
C ALA A 468 -24.43 25.65 1.99
N GLY A 469 -25.07 26.22 3.02
CA GLY A 469 -24.88 27.63 3.38
C GLY A 469 -23.47 27.93 3.87
N ALA A 470 -22.88 27.00 4.65
CA ALA A 470 -21.54 27.16 5.18
C ALA A 470 -20.45 27.09 4.08
N ILE A 471 -20.55 26.16 3.12
CA ILE A 471 -19.59 26.07 2.00
C ILE A 471 -19.74 27.28 1.04
N ALA A 472 -20.97 27.68 0.71
CA ALA A 472 -21.23 28.83 -0.16
C ALA A 472 -20.81 30.20 0.44
N ALA A 473 -20.62 30.28 1.76
CA ALA A 473 -20.15 31.48 2.46
C ALA A 473 -18.61 31.57 2.62
N GLY A 474 -17.86 30.56 2.13
CA GLY A 474 -16.39 30.58 2.10
C GLY A 474 -15.81 31.50 1.00
N PRO A 475 -14.48 31.65 0.90
CA PRO A 475 -13.45 30.98 1.70
C PRO A 475 -13.21 31.63 3.07
N TYR A 476 -12.95 30.81 4.09
CA TYR A 476 -12.69 31.26 5.45
C TYR A 476 -11.21 31.57 5.67
N LEU A 477 -10.76 32.68 5.09
CA LEU A 477 -9.40 33.22 5.24
C LEU A 477 -9.15 33.91 6.60
N ASP A 478 -10.21 34.13 7.38
CA ASP A 478 -10.15 34.49 8.79
C ASP A 478 -10.59 33.26 9.60
N PRO A 479 -9.70 32.58 10.35
CA PRO A 479 -10.01 31.31 10.99
C PRO A 479 -11.12 31.43 12.04
N ARG A 480 -11.33 32.63 12.61
CA ARG A 480 -12.42 32.90 13.56
C ARG A 480 -13.79 32.76 12.90
N LYS A 481 -13.91 33.13 11.63
CA LYS A 481 -15.16 32.97 10.86
C LYS A 481 -15.49 31.49 10.60
N ALA A 482 -14.49 30.63 10.51
CA ALA A 482 -14.71 29.18 10.41
C ALA A 482 -15.28 28.61 11.72
N VAL A 483 -14.91 29.18 12.88
CA VAL A 483 -15.53 28.85 14.18
C VAL A 483 -16.93 29.45 14.29
N GLU A 484 -17.15 30.71 13.87
CA GLU A 484 -18.48 31.36 13.84
C GLU A 484 -19.48 30.61 12.93
N ALA A 485 -19.02 30.07 11.80
CA ALA A 485 -19.80 29.20 10.91
C ALA A 485 -19.94 27.76 11.41
N GLY A 486 -19.35 27.42 12.57
CA GLY A 486 -19.38 26.08 13.15
C GLY A 486 -18.65 25.02 12.33
N LEU A 487 -17.75 25.40 11.41
CA LEU A 487 -16.93 24.49 10.60
C LEU A 487 -15.68 24.01 11.37
N VAL A 488 -15.08 24.89 12.15
CA VAL A 488 -13.98 24.61 13.08
C VAL A 488 -14.53 24.62 14.51
N ASP A 489 -13.89 23.88 15.41
CA ASP A 489 -14.30 23.79 16.81
C ASP A 489 -13.61 24.83 17.68
N GLU A 490 -12.28 24.82 17.64
CA GLU A 490 -11.40 25.58 18.51
C GLU A 490 -10.19 26.04 17.68
N LEU A 491 -9.64 27.21 18.00
CA LEU A 491 -8.36 27.65 17.43
C LEU A 491 -7.25 27.31 18.42
N MET A 492 -6.29 26.52 18.00
CA MET A 492 -5.25 25.92 18.85
C MET A 492 -3.92 25.92 18.12
N TYR A 493 -2.83 26.21 18.83
CA TYR A 493 -1.50 25.82 18.38
C TYR A 493 -1.31 24.29 18.47
N ARG A 494 -0.24 23.78 17.86
CA ARG A 494 -0.02 22.33 17.70
C ARG A 494 0.12 21.61 19.04
N ASP A 495 0.84 22.22 19.98
CA ASP A 495 1.03 21.77 21.35
C ASP A 495 -0.27 21.83 22.16
N GLU A 496 -1.03 22.92 22.06
CA GLU A 496 -2.35 23.03 22.69
C GLU A 496 -3.33 21.93 22.23
N PHE A 497 -3.29 21.57 20.94
CA PHE A 497 -4.08 20.47 20.39
C PHE A 497 -3.61 19.09 20.91
N ASP A 498 -2.30 18.86 20.98
CA ASP A 498 -1.77 17.58 21.46
C ASP A 498 -2.05 17.36 22.96
N ASP A 499 -1.94 18.42 23.78
CA ASP A 499 -2.39 18.40 25.18
C ASP A 499 -3.92 18.16 25.27
N ALA A 500 -4.73 18.82 24.44
CA ALA A 500 -6.19 18.60 24.42
C ALA A 500 -6.59 17.16 24.01
N VAL A 501 -5.84 16.53 23.10
CA VAL A 501 -6.05 15.11 22.73
C VAL A 501 -5.60 14.18 23.86
N LEU A 502 -4.48 14.49 24.52
CA LEU A 502 -4.01 13.75 25.70
C LEU A 502 -5.02 13.82 26.85
N GLU A 503 -5.58 15.00 27.16
CA GLU A 503 -6.62 15.16 28.19
C GLU A 503 -7.91 14.39 27.85
N ARG A 504 -8.36 14.44 26.59
CA ARG A 504 -9.60 13.77 26.15
C ARG A 504 -9.48 12.24 26.10
N THR A 505 -8.28 11.69 25.89
CA THR A 505 -8.06 10.25 25.70
C THR A 505 -7.37 9.54 26.86
N GLY A 506 -6.55 10.25 27.64
CA GLY A 506 -5.59 9.67 28.56
C GLY A 506 -4.41 8.96 27.88
N ILE A 507 -4.19 9.19 26.57
CA ILE A 507 -3.17 8.50 25.76
C ILE A 507 -2.06 9.46 25.33
N ALA A 508 -0.84 9.19 25.81
CA ALA A 508 0.36 9.93 25.40
C ALA A 508 1.16 9.27 24.26
N SER A 509 0.81 8.04 23.88
CA SER A 509 1.57 7.26 22.89
C SER A 509 0.94 7.35 21.50
N THR A 510 1.79 7.44 20.48
CA THR A 510 1.40 7.56 19.07
C THR A 510 2.01 6.45 18.23
N VAL A 511 1.38 6.12 17.10
CA VAL A 511 1.97 5.31 16.03
C VAL A 511 1.60 5.93 14.68
N ASP A 512 2.59 6.21 13.84
CA ASP A 512 2.38 6.72 12.49
C ASP A 512 1.70 5.66 11.59
N VAL A 513 0.82 6.13 10.70
CA VAL A 513 0.07 5.28 9.76
C VAL A 513 0.97 4.55 8.76
N ARG A 514 2.09 5.14 8.29
CA ARG A 514 3.04 4.45 7.38
C ARG A 514 3.66 3.24 8.09
N SER A 515 4.08 3.44 9.32
CA SER A 515 4.68 2.43 10.21
C SER A 515 3.66 1.35 10.61
N TYR A 516 2.44 1.76 10.98
CA TYR A 516 1.35 0.84 11.31
C TYR A 516 0.95 -0.02 10.11
N ALA A 517 0.77 0.58 8.93
CA ALA A 517 0.35 -0.13 7.72
C ALA A 517 1.38 -1.19 7.26
N ARG A 518 2.67 -0.93 7.46
CA ARG A 518 3.79 -1.84 7.11
C ARG A 518 4.10 -2.89 8.18
N GLU A 519 3.41 -2.89 9.32
CA GLU A 519 3.64 -3.76 10.48
C GLU A 519 3.34 -5.26 10.20
N ARG A 520 4.29 -6.15 10.55
CA ARG A 520 4.20 -7.62 10.38
C ARG A 520 4.06 -8.36 11.73
N GLY A 521 2.83 -8.48 12.24
CA GLY A 521 2.48 -9.26 13.45
C GLY A 521 2.86 -10.74 13.37
N LEU A 522 2.89 -11.48 14.50
CA LEU A 522 3.64 -12.75 14.66
C LEU A 522 3.02 -14.03 14.04
N SER A 523 2.11 -13.89 13.07
CA SER A 523 1.57 -15.02 12.30
C SER A 523 2.66 -15.79 11.54
N TRP A 524 2.43 -17.09 11.35
CA TRP A 524 3.29 -17.98 10.55
C TRP A 524 2.79 -18.12 9.11
N GLY A 525 3.67 -18.54 8.20
CA GLY A 525 3.27 -19.17 6.94
C GLY A 525 2.41 -18.30 6.02
N ARG A 526 1.43 -18.95 5.38
CA ARG A 526 0.31 -18.30 4.72
C ARG A 526 -0.99 -18.81 5.35
N LYS A 527 -1.97 -17.93 5.51
CA LYS A 527 -3.36 -18.35 5.82
C LYS A 527 -3.86 -19.32 4.74
N MET A 528 -4.68 -20.30 5.13
CA MET A 528 -5.39 -21.18 4.19
C MET A 528 -6.60 -20.47 3.56
N ALA A 529 -6.32 -19.43 2.78
CA ALA A 529 -7.30 -18.56 2.16
C ALA A 529 -7.20 -18.62 0.63
N ARG A 530 -8.30 -18.32 -0.08
CA ARG A 530 -8.37 -18.35 -1.54
C ARG A 530 -7.55 -17.20 -2.15
N LYS A 531 -6.48 -17.51 -2.90
CA LYS A 531 -5.64 -16.48 -3.55
C LYS A 531 -6.47 -15.72 -4.60
N VAL A 532 -6.57 -14.41 -4.44
CA VAL A 532 -7.27 -13.48 -5.35
C VAL A 532 -6.27 -12.48 -5.90
N ALA A 533 -6.31 -12.21 -7.21
CA ALA A 533 -5.50 -11.15 -7.80
C ALA A 533 -6.26 -9.82 -7.75
N VAL A 534 -5.62 -8.75 -7.27
CA VAL A 534 -6.15 -7.38 -7.32
C VAL A 534 -5.38 -6.61 -8.38
N VAL A 535 -5.97 -6.45 -9.56
CA VAL A 535 -5.34 -5.91 -10.77
C VAL A 535 -5.62 -4.42 -10.87
N TYR A 536 -4.56 -3.62 -10.83
CA TYR A 536 -4.62 -2.16 -10.93
C TYR A 536 -4.61 -1.74 -12.39
N LEU A 537 -5.74 -1.20 -12.86
CA LEU A 537 -5.94 -0.73 -14.22
C LEU A 537 -6.15 0.78 -14.18
N SER A 538 -5.04 1.52 -14.23
CA SER A 538 -4.99 2.97 -13.96
C SER A 538 -4.48 3.76 -15.16
N GLY A 539 -5.10 4.91 -15.41
CA GLY A 539 -4.77 5.84 -16.49
C GLY A 539 -5.49 5.55 -17.81
N ASN A 540 -5.01 6.15 -18.91
CA ASN A 540 -5.65 6.04 -20.22
C ASN A 540 -5.44 4.64 -20.82
N ILE A 541 -6.45 4.15 -21.54
CA ILE A 541 -6.37 2.91 -22.32
C ILE A 541 -5.72 3.22 -23.68
N ILE A 542 -4.64 2.52 -24.04
CA ILE A 542 -3.88 2.73 -25.27
C ILE A 542 -3.71 1.42 -26.05
N GLU A 543 -3.21 1.52 -27.27
CA GLU A 543 -2.72 0.38 -28.06
C GLU A 543 -1.21 0.22 -27.84
N GLY A 544 -0.71 -1.02 -27.83
CA GLY A 544 0.62 -1.37 -27.33
C GLY A 544 0.60 -1.69 -25.83
N GLU A 545 1.73 -2.17 -25.29
CA GLU A 545 1.81 -2.84 -23.98
C GLU A 545 1.23 -2.05 -22.79
N GLY A 546 1.46 -0.73 -22.74
CA GLY A 546 1.07 0.13 -21.61
C GLY A 546 2.10 0.15 -20.47
N VAL A 547 2.07 1.23 -19.68
CA VAL A 547 3.04 1.46 -18.59
C VAL A 547 2.33 1.27 -17.26
N ALA A 548 2.74 0.24 -16.52
CA ALA A 548 2.04 -0.17 -15.30
C ALA A 548 1.94 0.97 -14.26
N GLY A 549 0.71 1.30 -13.88
CA GLY A 549 0.40 2.43 -12.98
C GLY A 549 0.22 3.80 -13.67
N ARG A 550 0.30 3.89 -15.00
CA ARG A 550 0.10 5.14 -15.77
C ARG A 550 -0.76 4.99 -17.03
N SER A 551 -0.75 3.83 -17.69
CA SER A 551 -1.64 3.52 -18.81
C SER A 551 -1.96 2.04 -18.86
N ILE A 552 -3.12 1.74 -19.44
CA ILE A 552 -3.63 0.38 -19.64
C ILE A 552 -3.40 0.03 -21.11
N GLY A 553 -2.75 -1.10 -21.37
CA GLY A 553 -2.43 -1.55 -22.72
C GLY A 553 -2.56 -3.06 -22.89
N ASP A 554 -2.02 -3.60 -23.98
CA ASP A 554 -2.13 -5.02 -24.35
C ASP A 554 -1.52 -5.97 -23.31
N ALA A 555 -0.56 -5.52 -22.50
CA ALA A 555 -0.02 -6.27 -21.36
C ALA A 555 -1.11 -6.62 -20.33
N ALA A 556 -2.14 -5.77 -20.16
CA ALA A 556 -3.27 -6.06 -19.28
C ALA A 556 -4.13 -7.22 -19.83
N THR A 557 -4.35 -7.27 -21.15
CA THR A 557 -5.02 -8.39 -21.83
C THR A 557 -4.26 -9.70 -21.62
N ALA A 558 -2.94 -9.69 -21.86
CA ALA A 558 -2.08 -10.86 -21.65
C ALA A 558 -2.03 -11.30 -20.18
N PHE A 559 -1.99 -10.36 -19.25
CA PHE A 559 -1.98 -10.65 -17.82
C PHE A 559 -3.31 -11.25 -17.33
N LEU A 560 -4.46 -10.70 -17.76
CA LEU A 560 -5.78 -11.27 -17.46
C LEU A 560 -5.96 -12.68 -18.04
N ALA A 561 -5.42 -12.94 -19.24
CA ALA A 561 -5.37 -14.29 -19.80
C ALA A 561 -4.56 -15.25 -18.91
N SER A 562 -3.42 -14.82 -18.35
CA SER A 562 -2.65 -15.65 -17.41
C SER A 562 -3.38 -15.89 -16.08
N LEU A 563 -4.14 -14.92 -15.57
CA LEU A 563 -4.95 -15.07 -14.35
C LEU A 563 -6.15 -16.03 -14.55
N ARG A 564 -6.71 -16.10 -15.77
CA ARG A 564 -7.67 -17.16 -16.12
C ARG A 564 -7.00 -18.53 -16.03
N ASP A 565 -5.79 -18.68 -16.55
CA ASP A 565 -5.16 -19.99 -16.73
C ASP A 565 -4.35 -20.47 -15.49
N ASP A 566 -3.98 -19.59 -14.55
CA ASP A 566 -3.34 -19.94 -13.26
C ASP A 566 -4.33 -20.68 -12.32
N PRO A 567 -4.17 -21.99 -12.04
CA PRO A 567 -5.09 -22.75 -11.18
C PRO A 567 -4.99 -22.37 -9.69
N THR A 568 -4.00 -21.57 -9.29
CA THR A 568 -3.89 -21.06 -7.91
C THR A 568 -4.76 -19.83 -7.66
N ILE A 569 -5.19 -19.11 -8.70
CA ILE A 569 -6.10 -17.95 -8.60
C ILE A 569 -7.54 -18.44 -8.50
N ALA A 570 -8.23 -18.05 -7.43
CA ALA A 570 -9.64 -18.37 -7.22
C ALA A 570 -10.60 -17.32 -7.81
N GLY A 571 -10.19 -16.05 -7.85
CA GLY A 571 -10.99 -14.93 -8.33
C GLY A 571 -10.13 -13.70 -8.64
N VAL A 572 -10.72 -12.69 -9.28
CA VAL A 572 -10.03 -11.46 -9.71
C VAL A 572 -10.80 -10.21 -9.29
N ILE A 573 -10.14 -9.27 -8.64
CA ILE A 573 -10.64 -7.91 -8.43
C ILE A 573 -9.94 -6.98 -9.42
N LEU A 574 -10.70 -6.14 -10.12
CA LEU A 574 -10.17 -5.08 -10.98
C LEU A 574 -10.33 -3.74 -10.27
N ARG A 575 -9.24 -3.13 -9.84
CA ARG A 575 -9.23 -1.76 -9.30
C ARG A 575 -9.02 -0.80 -10.48
N VAL A 576 -10.12 -0.24 -10.98
CA VAL A 576 -10.16 0.56 -12.22
C VAL A 576 -10.10 2.05 -11.87
N ASP A 577 -9.14 2.76 -12.46
CA ASP A 577 -9.06 4.22 -12.40
C ASP A 577 -8.75 4.80 -13.79
N SER A 578 -9.76 4.86 -14.66
CA SER A 578 -9.62 5.21 -16.07
C SER A 578 -10.80 6.01 -16.64
N GLY A 579 -10.49 7.07 -17.37
CA GLY A 579 -11.42 7.77 -18.27
C GLY A 579 -11.62 7.06 -19.63
N GLY A 580 -11.00 5.90 -19.84
CA GLY A 580 -11.03 5.13 -21.07
C GLY A 580 -9.90 5.45 -22.04
N GLY A 581 -10.14 5.26 -23.33
CA GLY A 581 -9.13 5.41 -24.39
C GLY A 581 -9.45 4.52 -25.59
N SER A 582 -8.49 3.76 -26.12
CA SER A 582 -8.72 2.89 -27.29
C SER A 582 -9.86 1.90 -27.06
N ALA A 583 -10.80 1.90 -28.01
CA ALA A 583 -11.92 0.96 -28.02
C ALA A 583 -11.47 -0.47 -28.36
N LEU A 584 -10.38 -0.65 -29.12
CA LEU A 584 -9.86 -1.97 -29.50
C LEU A 584 -9.30 -2.70 -28.27
N THR A 585 -8.38 -2.06 -27.54
CA THR A 585 -7.83 -2.60 -26.29
C THR A 585 -8.93 -2.78 -25.23
N SER A 586 -9.92 -1.89 -25.19
CA SER A 586 -11.09 -2.04 -24.30
C SER A 586 -11.91 -3.30 -24.60
N ASP A 587 -12.17 -3.61 -25.88
CA ASP A 587 -12.90 -4.82 -26.31
C ASP A 587 -12.09 -6.10 -26.03
N HIS A 588 -10.76 -6.05 -26.24
CA HIS A 588 -9.85 -7.14 -25.89
C HIS A 588 -9.85 -7.44 -24.38
N ILE A 589 -9.70 -6.41 -23.54
CA ILE A 589 -9.69 -6.58 -22.07
C ILE A 589 -11.06 -7.07 -21.58
N ALA A 590 -12.16 -6.45 -22.03
CA ALA A 590 -13.52 -6.87 -21.65
C ALA A 590 -13.80 -8.33 -22.04
N ARG A 591 -13.32 -8.78 -23.20
CA ARG A 591 -13.39 -10.17 -23.63
C ARG A 591 -12.60 -11.12 -22.73
N GLU A 592 -11.41 -10.75 -22.25
CA GLU A 592 -10.68 -11.59 -21.30
C GLU A 592 -11.34 -11.60 -19.91
N VAL A 593 -11.95 -10.49 -19.47
CA VAL A 593 -12.80 -10.46 -18.24
C VAL A 593 -13.97 -11.44 -18.37
N LYS A 594 -14.69 -11.43 -19.50
CA LYS A 594 -15.73 -12.42 -19.81
C LYS A 594 -15.20 -13.86 -19.73
N ARG A 595 -14.02 -14.12 -20.30
CA ARG A 595 -13.38 -15.45 -20.31
C ARG A 595 -12.87 -15.92 -18.94
N ILE A 596 -12.52 -15.03 -18.02
CA ILE A 596 -12.19 -15.38 -16.62
C ILE A 596 -13.44 -15.92 -15.92
N LYS A 597 -14.57 -15.23 -16.10
CA LYS A 597 -15.89 -15.59 -15.56
C LYS A 597 -16.45 -16.88 -16.19
N GLU A 598 -16.31 -17.05 -17.50
CA GLU A 598 -16.64 -18.31 -18.21
C GLU A 598 -15.78 -19.50 -17.73
N ALA A 599 -14.56 -19.26 -17.26
CA ALA A 599 -13.71 -20.27 -16.62
C ALA A 599 -14.05 -20.55 -15.14
N GLY A 600 -15.16 -20.00 -14.62
CA GLY A 600 -15.66 -20.26 -13.28
C GLY A 600 -14.98 -19.46 -12.16
N LYS A 601 -14.21 -18.42 -12.50
CA LYS A 601 -13.57 -17.52 -11.52
C LYS A 601 -14.37 -16.22 -11.40
N PRO A 602 -14.92 -15.87 -10.22
CA PRO A 602 -15.63 -14.61 -10.06
C PRO A 602 -14.73 -13.40 -10.36
N VAL A 603 -15.32 -12.38 -11.00
CA VAL A 603 -14.67 -11.09 -11.24
C VAL A 603 -15.46 -9.97 -10.57
N VAL A 604 -14.80 -9.20 -9.70
CA VAL A 604 -15.38 -8.00 -9.07
C VAL A 604 -14.64 -6.77 -9.58
N VAL A 605 -15.35 -5.68 -9.88
CA VAL A 605 -14.75 -4.37 -10.19
C VAL A 605 -14.91 -3.46 -8.98
N SER A 606 -13.81 -2.82 -8.58
CA SER A 606 -13.79 -1.65 -7.70
C SER A 606 -13.38 -0.44 -8.52
N MET A 607 -14.32 0.48 -8.76
CA MET A 607 -14.08 1.72 -9.48
C MET A 607 -13.56 2.78 -8.50
N ALA A 608 -12.42 3.39 -8.82
CA ALA A 608 -11.82 4.47 -8.02
C ALA A 608 -12.37 5.84 -8.46
N SER A 609 -11.51 6.80 -8.78
CA SER A 609 -11.93 8.15 -9.22
C SER A 609 -12.69 8.10 -10.54
N TYR A 610 -12.19 7.33 -11.52
CA TYR A 610 -12.78 7.22 -12.85
C TYR A 610 -12.97 5.76 -13.27
N ALA A 611 -14.11 5.45 -13.89
CA ALA A 611 -14.31 4.21 -14.62
C ALA A 611 -15.33 4.45 -15.75
N ALA A 612 -14.98 5.37 -16.65
CA ALA A 612 -15.86 5.90 -17.69
C ALA A 612 -15.34 5.54 -19.09
N SER A 613 -16.21 5.59 -20.10
CA SER A 613 -15.89 5.27 -21.49
C SER A 613 -15.28 3.85 -21.56
N GLY A 614 -14.08 3.67 -22.12
CA GLY A 614 -13.35 2.39 -22.08
C GLY A 614 -13.18 1.79 -20.67
N GLY A 615 -13.06 2.62 -19.61
CA GLY A 615 -13.02 2.15 -18.22
C GLY A 615 -14.33 1.48 -17.77
N TYR A 616 -15.47 1.89 -18.32
CA TYR A 616 -16.75 1.19 -18.11
C TYR A 616 -16.85 -0.06 -19.01
N TYR A 617 -16.37 0.02 -20.25
CA TYR A 617 -16.32 -1.09 -21.21
C TYR A 617 -15.61 -2.32 -20.62
N ILE A 618 -14.40 -2.14 -20.06
CA ILE A 618 -13.64 -3.23 -19.41
C ILE A 618 -14.31 -3.79 -18.16
N SER A 619 -15.20 -3.02 -17.53
CA SER A 619 -15.90 -3.40 -16.30
C SER A 619 -17.19 -4.20 -16.56
N ALA A 620 -17.77 -4.10 -17.75
CA ALA A 620 -19.16 -4.48 -18.03
C ALA A 620 -19.52 -5.95 -17.72
N TYR A 621 -18.59 -6.90 -17.91
CA TYR A 621 -18.85 -8.33 -17.72
C TYR A 621 -18.72 -8.84 -16.27
N ALA A 622 -18.29 -8.00 -15.32
CA ALA A 622 -18.05 -8.41 -13.93
C ALA A 622 -19.29 -8.98 -13.21
N ASP A 623 -19.08 -9.79 -12.18
CA ASP A 623 -20.13 -10.37 -11.32
C ASP A 623 -20.67 -9.38 -10.29
N ARG A 624 -19.83 -8.45 -9.84
CA ARG A 624 -20.21 -7.24 -9.09
C ARG A 624 -19.37 -6.07 -9.59
N ILE A 625 -20.00 -4.91 -9.76
CA ILE A 625 -19.35 -3.61 -9.97
C ILE A 625 -19.66 -2.75 -8.75
N ILE A 626 -18.62 -2.22 -8.12
CA ILE A 626 -18.68 -1.41 -6.91
C ILE A 626 -17.98 -0.08 -7.19
N ALA A 627 -18.57 1.04 -6.77
CA ALA A 627 -18.05 2.38 -7.02
C ALA A 627 -18.36 3.34 -5.86
N GLU A 628 -17.59 4.42 -5.72
CA GLU A 628 -17.91 5.49 -4.78
C GLU A 628 -19.09 6.33 -5.27
N ALA A 629 -19.80 7.00 -4.35
CA ALA A 629 -20.96 7.82 -4.74
C ALA A 629 -20.56 8.99 -5.67
N GLY A 630 -19.31 9.47 -5.54
CA GLY A 630 -18.65 10.45 -6.40
C GLY A 630 -17.73 9.88 -7.50
N THR A 631 -17.64 8.55 -7.69
CA THR A 631 -16.93 7.96 -8.83
C THR A 631 -17.52 8.45 -10.15
N ILE A 632 -16.69 8.74 -11.13
CA ILE A 632 -17.10 9.21 -12.45
C ILE A 632 -17.12 8.02 -13.43
N THR A 633 -18.32 7.56 -13.81
CA THR A 633 -18.52 6.32 -14.57
C THR A 633 -19.51 6.49 -15.74
N GLY A 634 -19.85 5.39 -16.42
CA GLY A 634 -20.66 5.39 -17.63
C GLY A 634 -19.91 5.99 -18.81
N SER A 635 -20.39 7.09 -19.36
CA SER A 635 -19.95 7.67 -20.64
C SER A 635 -19.94 6.66 -21.79
N ILE A 636 -20.97 5.80 -21.82
CA ILE A 636 -21.18 4.76 -22.84
C ILE A 636 -21.48 5.46 -24.16
N GLY A 637 -20.46 5.63 -24.99
CA GLY A 637 -20.48 6.50 -26.16
C GLY A 637 -19.09 6.64 -26.76
N VAL A 638 -19.02 6.83 -28.08
CA VAL A 638 -17.77 6.87 -28.85
C VAL A 638 -17.55 8.25 -29.46
N THR A 639 -16.29 8.65 -29.55
CA THR A 639 -15.81 9.92 -30.10
C THR A 639 -14.44 9.70 -30.76
N GLY A 640 -14.11 10.52 -31.76
CA GLY A 640 -12.81 10.58 -32.41
C GLY A 640 -12.50 12.02 -32.84
N LEU A 641 -11.24 12.31 -33.16
CA LEU A 641 -10.80 13.65 -33.56
C LEU A 641 -10.26 13.63 -34.99
N ASP A 642 -10.93 14.33 -35.89
CA ASP A 642 -10.49 14.56 -37.28
C ASP A 642 -9.88 15.96 -37.38
N ILE A 643 -8.64 16.07 -37.87
CA ILE A 643 -7.86 17.31 -37.90
C ILE A 643 -7.45 17.63 -39.33
N SER A 644 -7.84 18.82 -39.80
CA SER A 644 -7.35 19.41 -41.05
C SER A 644 -6.28 20.44 -40.74
N LEU A 645 -5.14 20.32 -41.40
CA LEU A 645 -3.99 21.23 -41.35
C LEU A 645 -3.86 22.06 -42.63
N VAL A 646 -4.81 21.95 -43.57
CA VAL A 646 -4.75 22.61 -44.89
C VAL A 646 -4.54 24.12 -44.75
N GLY A 647 -5.36 24.79 -43.94
CA GLY A 647 -5.25 26.24 -43.71
C GLY A 647 -3.99 26.66 -42.95
N MET A 648 -3.29 25.74 -42.28
CA MET A 648 -1.98 25.97 -41.65
C MET A 648 -0.87 25.86 -42.69
N LEU A 649 -0.93 24.85 -43.56
CA LEU A 649 0.00 24.70 -44.68
C LEU A 649 -0.09 25.91 -45.64
N GLU A 650 -1.30 26.36 -45.97
CA GLU A 650 -1.53 27.55 -46.80
C GLU A 650 -0.89 28.82 -46.18
N LYS A 651 -1.04 29.03 -44.86
CA LYS A 651 -0.41 30.16 -44.14
C LYS A 651 1.11 30.09 -44.12
N LEU A 652 1.67 28.87 -44.10
CA LEU A 652 3.11 28.63 -44.15
C LEU A 652 3.68 28.58 -45.59
N GLY A 653 2.85 28.76 -46.62
CA GLY A 653 3.25 28.67 -48.03
C GLY A 653 3.58 27.24 -48.50
N ILE A 654 3.17 26.22 -47.76
CA ILE A 654 3.46 24.81 -48.03
C ILE A 654 2.36 24.22 -48.94
N GLY A 655 2.73 23.86 -50.17
CA GLY A 655 1.82 23.19 -51.11
C GLY A 655 1.71 21.69 -50.83
N ALA A 656 0.49 21.18 -50.69
CA ALA A 656 0.19 19.74 -50.64
C ALA A 656 -0.36 19.23 -51.98
N GLY A 657 -0.05 17.98 -52.32
CA GLY A 657 -0.52 17.31 -53.53
C GLY A 657 -0.57 15.79 -53.34
N SER A 658 -1.38 15.09 -54.13
CA SER A 658 -1.55 13.64 -53.99
C SER A 658 -1.69 12.91 -55.32
N VAL A 659 -1.20 11.68 -55.35
CA VAL A 659 -1.45 10.68 -56.38
C VAL A 659 -1.95 9.44 -55.66
N SER A 660 -2.97 8.76 -56.19
CA SER A 660 -3.56 7.58 -55.55
C SER A 660 -4.21 6.65 -56.57
N ALA A 661 -4.06 5.35 -56.35
CA ALA A 661 -4.64 4.31 -57.20
C ALA A 661 -6.17 4.17 -57.07
N SER A 662 -6.77 4.75 -56.03
CA SER A 662 -8.20 4.63 -55.72
C SER A 662 -8.71 5.85 -54.95
N ARG A 663 -10.03 5.92 -54.74
CA ARG A 663 -10.65 6.90 -53.83
C ARG A 663 -10.35 6.66 -52.34
N SER A 664 -9.80 5.52 -51.93
CA SER A 664 -9.43 5.31 -50.51
C SER A 664 -8.03 5.82 -50.16
N GLY A 665 -7.13 6.02 -51.14
CA GLY A 665 -5.70 6.31 -50.91
C GLY A 665 -5.35 7.64 -50.20
N VAL A 666 -6.32 8.53 -49.98
CA VAL A 666 -6.13 9.80 -49.23
C VAL A 666 -7.18 10.01 -48.13
N PHE A 667 -7.94 8.97 -47.75
CA PHE A 667 -8.91 9.05 -46.65
C PHE A 667 -8.19 9.36 -45.32
N GLY A 668 -8.72 10.31 -44.55
CA GLY A 668 -8.14 10.72 -43.25
C GLY A 668 -6.79 11.43 -43.33
N ASN A 669 -6.38 11.93 -44.51
CA ASN A 669 -5.12 12.66 -44.65
C ASN A 669 -5.27 14.12 -44.16
N PRO A 670 -4.54 14.57 -43.12
CA PRO A 670 -4.72 15.90 -42.53
C PRO A 670 -4.19 17.05 -43.40
N PHE A 671 -3.39 16.75 -44.44
CA PHE A 671 -2.76 17.75 -45.31
C PHE A 671 -3.56 18.02 -46.59
N LEU A 672 -4.73 17.38 -46.75
CA LEU A 672 -5.55 17.46 -47.96
C LEU A 672 -7.00 17.84 -47.60
N PRO A 673 -7.74 18.58 -48.45
CA PRO A 673 -9.14 18.91 -48.19
C PRO A 673 -10.01 17.65 -48.04
N ARG A 674 -10.76 17.56 -46.92
CA ARG A 674 -11.72 16.46 -46.67
C ARG A 674 -12.80 16.45 -47.75
N ARG A 675 -13.14 15.25 -48.25
CA ARG A 675 -13.93 15.09 -49.47
C ARG A 675 -15.38 14.69 -49.16
N PRO A 676 -16.33 14.89 -50.09
CA PRO A 676 -17.71 14.44 -49.90
C PRO A 676 -17.79 12.94 -49.59
N GLY A 677 -18.49 12.59 -48.51
CA GLY A 677 -18.63 11.21 -48.00
C GLY A 677 -17.55 10.74 -47.02
N ASP A 678 -16.41 11.44 -46.88
CA ASP A 678 -15.38 11.03 -45.90
C ASP A 678 -15.91 11.12 -44.45
N ALA A 679 -16.67 12.17 -44.15
CA ALA A 679 -17.30 12.36 -42.83
C ALA A 679 -18.36 11.29 -42.52
N ASP A 680 -19.15 10.88 -43.51
CA ASP A 680 -20.18 9.85 -43.35
C ASP A 680 -19.56 8.46 -43.12
N ALA A 681 -18.44 8.15 -43.78
CA ALA A 681 -17.66 6.94 -43.55
C ALA A 681 -17.07 6.91 -42.13
N SER A 682 -16.45 8.01 -41.68
CA SER A 682 -15.96 8.15 -40.30
C SER A 682 -17.09 8.00 -39.28
N ARG A 683 -18.23 8.66 -39.49
CA ARG A 683 -19.40 8.57 -38.59
C ARG A 683 -19.97 7.15 -38.54
N SER A 684 -19.98 6.43 -39.66
CA SER A 684 -20.41 5.03 -39.71
C SER A 684 -19.51 4.12 -38.84
N GLY A 685 -18.19 4.35 -38.87
CA GLY A 685 -17.25 3.64 -37.99
C GLY A 685 -17.49 3.93 -36.50
N ILE A 686 -17.69 5.20 -36.14
CA ILE A 686 -18.01 5.62 -34.77
C ILE A 686 -19.32 4.99 -34.26
N MET A 687 -20.35 4.93 -35.10
CA MET A 687 -21.63 4.31 -34.74
C MET A 687 -21.51 2.79 -34.59
N TYR A 688 -20.75 2.10 -35.44
CA TYR A 688 -20.49 0.66 -35.29
C TYR A 688 -19.80 0.32 -33.95
N VAL A 689 -18.80 1.11 -33.55
CA VAL A 689 -18.15 0.92 -32.23
C VAL A 689 -19.10 1.28 -31.08
N TYR A 690 -19.99 2.26 -31.25
CA TYR A 690 -21.02 2.58 -30.25
C TYR A 690 -22.02 1.44 -30.08
N GLU A 691 -22.51 0.86 -31.18
CA GLU A 691 -23.43 -0.28 -31.16
C GLU A 691 -22.81 -1.49 -30.45
N ARG A 692 -21.53 -1.80 -30.73
CA ARG A 692 -20.79 -2.85 -29.99
C ARG A 692 -20.68 -2.56 -28.50
N PHE A 693 -20.42 -1.31 -28.10
CA PHE A 693 -20.33 -0.94 -26.69
C PHE A 693 -21.69 -1.08 -25.99
N VAL A 694 -22.78 -0.69 -26.65
CA VAL A 694 -24.15 -0.92 -26.18
C VAL A 694 -24.43 -2.43 -26.04
N ASP A 695 -24.02 -3.26 -26.99
CA ASP A 695 -24.20 -4.72 -26.94
C ASP A 695 -23.40 -5.37 -25.79
N VAL A 696 -22.14 -4.96 -25.58
CA VAL A 696 -21.27 -5.45 -24.50
C VAL A 696 -21.84 -5.10 -23.12
N VAL A 697 -22.35 -3.89 -22.94
CA VAL A 697 -22.99 -3.49 -21.67
C VAL A 697 -24.33 -4.20 -21.48
N ALA A 698 -25.13 -4.38 -22.54
CA ALA A 698 -26.39 -5.12 -22.49
C ALA A 698 -26.18 -6.59 -22.06
N GLU A 699 -25.19 -7.28 -22.66
CA GLU A 699 -24.86 -8.66 -22.27
C GLU A 699 -24.26 -8.73 -20.86
N GLY A 700 -23.22 -7.92 -20.58
CA GLY A 700 -22.47 -7.98 -19.32
C GLY A 700 -23.32 -7.61 -18.09
N ARG A 701 -24.17 -6.58 -18.22
CA ARG A 701 -25.06 -6.12 -17.15
C ARG A 701 -26.45 -6.77 -17.19
N LYS A 702 -26.72 -7.67 -18.15
CA LYS A 702 -28.02 -8.32 -18.39
C LYS A 702 -29.16 -7.30 -18.51
N MET A 703 -28.88 -6.18 -19.19
CA MET A 703 -29.76 -5.03 -19.32
C MET A 703 -30.34 -4.96 -20.74
N GLU A 704 -31.61 -4.58 -20.87
CA GLU A 704 -32.25 -4.38 -22.17
C GLU A 704 -31.47 -3.37 -23.03
N ARG A 705 -31.19 -3.74 -24.29
CA ARG A 705 -30.35 -2.94 -25.20
C ARG A 705 -30.84 -1.50 -25.35
N ALA A 706 -32.16 -1.31 -25.39
CA ALA A 706 -32.78 0.01 -25.48
C ALA A 706 -32.56 0.87 -24.22
N ARG A 707 -32.48 0.26 -23.04
CA ARG A 707 -32.15 0.96 -21.78
C ARG A 707 -30.67 1.34 -21.70
N VAL A 708 -29.78 0.50 -22.24
CA VAL A 708 -28.36 0.83 -22.39
C VAL A 708 -28.16 1.98 -23.39
N ASP A 709 -28.91 2.00 -24.50
CA ASP A 709 -28.92 3.12 -25.45
C ASP A 709 -29.45 4.42 -24.81
N GLU A 710 -30.51 4.35 -24.00
CA GLU A 710 -31.06 5.48 -23.23
C GLU A 710 -30.04 6.06 -22.24
N LEU A 711 -29.41 5.20 -21.44
CA LEU A 711 -28.40 5.57 -20.42
C LEU A 711 -27.03 5.95 -20.99
N GLY A 712 -26.79 5.63 -22.27
CA GLY A 712 -25.52 5.84 -22.94
C GLY A 712 -25.41 7.22 -23.58
N LYS A 713 -25.25 7.26 -24.90
CA LYS A 713 -25.03 8.48 -25.71
C LYS A 713 -23.83 9.33 -25.25
N GLY A 714 -22.92 8.75 -24.47
CA GLY A 714 -21.76 9.42 -23.89
C GLY A 714 -21.99 10.09 -22.54
N GLN A 715 -23.21 10.05 -21.98
CA GLN A 715 -23.53 10.65 -20.69
C GLN A 715 -22.68 10.10 -19.56
N VAL A 716 -22.09 11.02 -18.78
CA VAL A 716 -21.36 10.70 -17.55
C VAL A 716 -22.35 10.52 -16.39
N TRP A 717 -22.12 9.53 -15.54
CA TRP A 717 -22.89 9.26 -14.33
C TRP A 717 -21.96 9.27 -13.11
N LEU A 718 -22.39 9.89 -12.02
CA LEU A 718 -21.82 9.69 -10.69
C LEU A 718 -22.17 8.27 -10.21
N GLY A 719 -21.30 7.63 -9.43
CA GLY A 719 -21.51 6.24 -8.98
C GLY A 719 -22.84 6.03 -8.24
N ARG A 720 -23.36 7.05 -7.53
CA ARG A 720 -24.72 7.06 -6.98
C ARG A 720 -25.79 6.88 -8.06
N GLU A 721 -25.78 7.74 -9.08
CA GLU A 721 -26.72 7.68 -10.21
C GLU A 721 -26.51 6.37 -11.01
N ALA A 722 -25.29 5.86 -11.07
CA ALA A 722 -24.96 4.62 -11.76
C ALA A 722 -25.54 3.37 -11.05
N VAL A 723 -25.59 3.37 -9.71
CA VAL A 723 -26.33 2.34 -8.95
C VAL A 723 -27.83 2.48 -9.16
N GLU A 724 -28.37 3.70 -9.08
CA GLU A 724 -29.80 3.98 -9.31
C GLU A 724 -30.27 3.58 -10.72
N ASN A 725 -29.35 3.63 -11.71
CA ASN A 725 -29.59 3.21 -13.10
C ASN A 725 -29.23 1.74 -13.40
N GLY A 726 -28.69 0.97 -12.45
CA GLY A 726 -28.29 -0.43 -12.63
C GLY A 726 -26.99 -0.65 -13.43
N LEU A 727 -26.21 0.42 -13.65
CA LEU A 727 -24.89 0.35 -14.28
C LEU A 727 -23.80 -0.13 -13.30
N VAL A 728 -24.02 0.06 -11.99
CA VAL A 728 -23.17 -0.36 -10.87
C VAL A 728 -24.05 -1.12 -9.87
N ASP A 729 -23.50 -2.09 -9.12
CA ASP A 729 -24.29 -2.95 -8.20
C ASP A 729 -24.37 -2.39 -6.77
N ALA A 730 -23.33 -1.71 -6.27
CA ALA A 730 -23.32 -1.14 -4.92
C ALA A 730 -22.37 0.05 -4.77
N ILE A 731 -22.61 0.87 -3.73
CA ILE A 731 -21.67 1.91 -3.29
C ILE A 731 -20.60 1.31 -2.37
N GLY A 732 -19.33 1.51 -2.71
CA GLY A 732 -18.19 0.94 -1.98
C GLY A 732 -16.84 1.22 -2.65
N GLY A 733 -15.77 0.78 -1.97
CA GLY A 733 -14.37 0.98 -2.37
C GLY A 733 -13.67 -0.35 -2.68
N LEU A 734 -12.38 -0.47 -2.36
CA LEU A 734 -11.65 -1.73 -2.50
C LEU A 734 -12.08 -2.75 -1.45
N SER A 735 -12.10 -2.39 -0.16
CA SER A 735 -12.44 -3.33 0.93
C SER A 735 -13.88 -3.84 0.85
N ASP A 736 -14.79 -3.05 0.26
CA ASP A 736 -16.17 -3.47 0.00
C ASP A 736 -16.23 -4.46 -1.19
N ALA A 737 -15.29 -4.38 -2.14
CA ALA A 737 -15.10 -5.34 -3.23
C ALA A 737 -14.36 -6.62 -2.80
N GLU A 738 -13.45 -6.52 -1.83
CA GLU A 738 -12.84 -7.66 -1.14
C GLU A 738 -13.91 -8.47 -0.40
N ALA A 739 -14.78 -7.82 0.39
CA ALA A 739 -15.91 -8.49 1.04
C ALA A 739 -16.88 -9.15 0.03
N ALA A 740 -17.17 -8.49 -1.10
CA ALA A 740 -18.00 -9.07 -2.16
C ALA A 740 -17.32 -10.27 -2.87
N MET A 741 -15.99 -10.29 -2.95
CA MET A 741 -15.24 -11.44 -3.48
C MET A 741 -15.31 -12.64 -2.51
N GLU A 742 -15.20 -12.43 -1.20
CA GLU A 742 -15.37 -13.49 -0.20
C GLU A 742 -16.80 -14.03 -0.14
N GLU A 743 -17.81 -13.17 -0.36
CA GLU A 743 -19.22 -13.58 -0.55
C GLU A 743 -19.36 -14.55 -1.75
N LEU A 744 -18.75 -14.20 -2.90
CA LEU A 744 -18.78 -15.02 -4.11
C LEU A 744 -17.96 -16.31 -4.02
N LEU A 745 -16.89 -16.34 -3.23
CA LEU A 745 -16.03 -17.51 -3.00
C LEU A 745 -16.51 -18.42 -1.86
N GLY A 746 -17.34 -17.91 -0.94
CA GLY A 746 -17.79 -18.62 0.25
C GLY A 746 -16.67 -18.93 1.26
N ALA A 747 -15.56 -18.18 1.23
CA ALA A 747 -14.37 -18.43 2.05
C ALA A 747 -13.49 -17.17 2.15
N GLU A 748 -12.67 -17.07 3.22
CA GLU A 748 -11.60 -16.06 3.33
C GLU A 748 -10.69 -16.09 2.10
N ALA A 749 -10.27 -14.91 1.65
CA ALA A 749 -9.35 -14.72 0.53
C ALA A 749 -7.97 -14.19 0.99
N ARG A 750 -6.95 -14.39 0.14
CA ARG A 750 -5.66 -13.70 0.25
C ARG A 750 -5.41 -12.90 -1.01
N TYR A 751 -5.49 -11.59 -0.88
CA TYR A 751 -5.25 -10.66 -1.97
C TYR A 751 -3.77 -10.63 -2.38
N VAL A 752 -3.53 -10.47 -3.68
CA VAL A 752 -2.21 -10.29 -4.28
C VAL A 752 -2.31 -9.13 -5.27
N THR A 753 -1.76 -7.99 -4.88
CA THR A 753 -1.67 -6.79 -5.70
C THR A 753 -0.89 -7.06 -6.99
N CYS A 754 -1.45 -6.65 -8.12
CA CYS A 754 -0.90 -6.88 -9.45
C CYS A 754 -0.99 -5.60 -10.29
N LEU A 755 0.09 -5.24 -10.99
CA LEU A 755 0.20 -4.01 -11.77
C LEU A 755 0.75 -4.35 -13.17
N PRO A 756 -0.12 -4.59 -14.18
CA PRO A 756 0.29 -5.02 -15.52
C PRO A 756 0.79 -3.85 -16.40
N GLY A 757 1.78 -4.13 -17.25
CA GLY A 757 2.44 -3.15 -18.12
C GLY A 757 3.96 -3.12 -17.94
N GLU A 758 4.68 -2.48 -18.85
CA GLU A 758 6.14 -2.42 -18.83
C GLU A 758 6.69 -1.74 -17.58
N ALA A 759 7.95 -2.04 -17.24
CA ALA A 759 8.68 -1.37 -16.17
C ALA A 759 9.18 0.00 -16.61
N GLU A 760 8.79 1.05 -15.89
CA GLU A 760 9.48 2.33 -15.99
C GLU A 760 10.91 2.15 -15.47
N ILE A 761 11.89 2.22 -16.37
CA ILE A 761 13.30 2.13 -16.03
C ILE A 761 13.65 3.34 -15.16
N SER A 762 14.05 3.10 -13.91
CA SER A 762 14.45 4.16 -13.00
C SER A 762 15.55 5.03 -13.63
N PRO A 763 15.51 6.38 -13.48
CA PRO A 763 16.58 7.26 -13.94
C PRO A 763 17.98 6.84 -13.48
N LEU A 764 18.05 6.17 -12.32
CA LEU A 764 19.30 5.64 -11.77
C LEU A 764 19.83 4.41 -12.53
N LEU A 765 18.95 3.58 -13.11
CA LEU A 765 19.37 2.46 -13.98
C LEU A 765 19.79 2.95 -15.36
N SER A 766 19.11 3.95 -15.94
CA SER A 766 19.57 4.57 -17.19
C SER A 766 20.94 5.24 -17.07
N LEU A 767 21.35 5.63 -15.86
CA LEU A 767 22.70 6.14 -15.56
C LEU A 767 23.77 5.04 -15.45
N LEU A 768 23.37 3.78 -15.26
CA LEU A 768 24.27 2.65 -14.95
C LEU A 768 24.31 1.55 -16.03
N GLY A 769 23.49 1.63 -17.09
CA GLY A 769 23.61 0.71 -18.22
C GLY A 769 22.58 0.92 -19.34
N ALA A 770 22.84 1.85 -20.26
CA ALA A 770 22.00 2.06 -21.46
C ALA A 770 22.73 2.60 -22.72
N GLU A 771 24.06 2.48 -22.84
CA GLU A 771 24.77 2.76 -24.12
C GLU A 771 24.62 1.61 -25.14
N ALA A 772 23.39 1.21 -25.47
CA ALA A 772 23.10 0.35 -26.62
C ALA A 772 21.62 0.40 -27.05
N ALA A 773 21.41 0.34 -28.37
CA ALA A 773 20.16 -0.04 -29.05
C ALA A 773 18.88 0.79 -28.76
N ALA A 774 18.67 1.85 -29.57
CA ALA A 774 17.35 2.42 -29.81
C ALA A 774 16.93 2.18 -31.29
N PRO A 775 15.86 1.39 -31.55
CA PRO A 775 15.19 1.36 -32.85
C PRO A 775 14.05 2.39 -32.89
N LEU A 776 13.94 3.11 -34.02
CA LEU A 776 12.90 4.13 -34.24
C LEU A 776 11.53 3.49 -34.47
N GLY A 777 10.51 3.95 -33.74
CA GLY A 777 9.10 3.57 -33.92
C GLY A 777 8.16 4.76 -33.76
N PHE A 778 7.32 5.02 -34.76
CA PHE A 778 6.31 6.08 -34.71
C PHE A 778 5.01 5.57 -34.07
N GLY A 779 4.52 6.25 -33.02
CA GLY A 779 3.21 6.02 -32.41
C GLY A 779 2.68 7.31 -31.79
N SER A 780 1.54 7.81 -32.27
CA SER A 780 1.09 9.20 -31.98
C SER A 780 -0.16 9.26 -31.10
N SER A 781 0.02 9.56 -29.81
CA SER A 781 -1.08 9.92 -28.90
C SER A 781 -0.66 10.86 -27.77
N GLY A 782 0.60 10.81 -27.30
CA GLY A 782 1.20 11.84 -26.44
C GLY A 782 1.41 13.21 -27.12
N ALA A 783 1.01 13.33 -28.39
CA ALA A 783 1.31 14.48 -29.24
C ALA A 783 0.68 15.80 -28.76
N VAL A 784 -0.60 15.84 -28.36
CA VAL A 784 -1.31 17.13 -28.20
C VAL A 784 -0.67 18.03 -27.13
N GLY A 785 -0.25 17.49 -25.99
CA GLY A 785 0.49 18.26 -24.98
C GLY A 785 1.88 18.70 -25.45
N GLY A 786 2.64 17.77 -26.06
CA GLY A 786 3.98 18.05 -26.59
C GLY A 786 3.99 19.03 -27.76
N TYR A 787 2.93 19.04 -28.59
CA TYR A 787 2.77 19.95 -29.71
C TYR A 787 2.25 21.33 -29.27
N ILE A 788 1.54 21.45 -28.13
CA ILE A 788 1.23 22.76 -27.55
C ILE A 788 2.50 23.38 -26.93
N ALA A 789 3.27 22.62 -26.14
CA ALA A 789 4.56 23.08 -25.62
C ALA A 789 5.57 23.37 -26.75
N GLY A 790 5.57 22.52 -27.79
CA GLY A 790 6.35 22.71 -29.02
C GLY A 790 5.91 23.91 -29.84
N ALA A 791 4.60 24.19 -29.94
CA ALA A 791 4.10 25.38 -30.64
C ALA A 791 4.35 26.68 -29.86
N VAL A 792 4.35 26.65 -28.52
CA VAL A 792 4.80 27.80 -27.71
C VAL A 792 6.29 28.07 -27.98
N ARG A 793 7.16 27.05 -27.92
CA ARG A 793 8.56 27.21 -28.32
C ARG A 793 8.72 27.67 -29.77
N LEU A 794 7.94 27.14 -30.71
CA LEU A 794 8.01 27.56 -32.11
C LEU A 794 7.55 29.02 -32.28
N VAL A 795 6.63 29.52 -31.44
CA VAL A 795 6.24 30.94 -31.42
C VAL A 795 7.35 31.80 -30.82
N ASP A 796 8.04 31.36 -29.76
CA ASP A 796 9.21 32.05 -29.21
C ASP A 796 10.38 32.07 -30.22
N GLU A 797 10.71 30.92 -30.83
CA GLU A 797 11.78 30.77 -31.84
C GLU A 797 11.45 31.51 -33.16
N LEU A 798 10.17 31.67 -33.53
CA LEU A 798 9.75 32.53 -34.65
C LEU A 798 9.73 34.02 -34.28
N ALA A 799 9.60 34.38 -33.00
CA ALA A 799 9.69 35.77 -32.54
C ALA A 799 11.14 36.32 -32.58
N GLU A 800 12.16 35.45 -32.59
CA GLU A 800 13.56 35.84 -32.75
C GLU A 800 13.97 36.13 -34.23
N LEU A 801 13.10 35.88 -35.22
CA LEU A 801 13.41 35.96 -36.66
C LEU A 801 12.95 37.26 -37.37
N GLY A 802 13.10 38.41 -36.70
CA GLY A 802 13.05 39.76 -37.30
C GLY A 802 11.64 40.31 -37.62
N ASP A 803 11.40 41.63 -37.68
CA ASP A 803 12.26 42.80 -37.45
C ASP A 803 11.47 43.86 -36.67
N GLY A 804 12.09 44.50 -35.67
CA GLY A 804 11.52 45.68 -34.98
C GLY A 804 11.79 45.73 -33.48
N ALA A 805 12.37 46.84 -33.01
CA ALA A 805 12.78 46.98 -31.61
C ALA A 805 11.60 47.25 -30.65
N LEU A 806 11.53 46.50 -29.55
CA LEU A 806 10.71 46.84 -28.38
C LEU A 806 11.63 47.14 -27.18
N TYR A 807 11.68 48.41 -26.78
CA TYR A 807 12.39 48.84 -25.57
C TYR A 807 11.67 48.34 -24.32
N LEU A 808 12.38 47.64 -23.43
CA LEU A 808 11.97 47.42 -22.04
C LEU A 808 13.02 48.06 -21.11
N ALA A 809 12.58 49.00 -20.27
CA ALA A 809 13.47 49.81 -19.44
C ALA A 809 13.85 49.10 -18.13
N PRO A 810 15.15 49.09 -17.73
CA PRO A 810 15.65 48.27 -16.62
C PRO A 810 15.55 48.97 -15.25
N GLU A 811 14.34 49.29 -14.78
CA GLU A 811 14.15 50.04 -13.51
C GLU A 811 13.37 49.31 -12.39
N TYR A 812 12.80 48.12 -12.64
CA TYR A 812 11.89 47.45 -11.68
C TYR A 812 12.43 46.21 -10.94
N LEU A 813 13.73 45.89 -11.03
CA LEU A 813 14.34 44.70 -10.40
C LEU A 813 15.35 44.99 -9.27
N TYR A 814 15.35 46.19 -8.69
CA TYR A 814 16.13 46.50 -7.49
C TYR A 814 15.35 47.25 -6.41
N ARG A 815 14.85 46.50 -5.41
CA ARG A 815 14.92 46.89 -3.99
C ARG A 815 14.77 45.68 -3.07
N PRO A 816 15.67 45.48 -2.08
CA PRO A 816 15.58 44.36 -1.16
C PRO A 816 14.92 44.75 0.19
N ARG A 817 13.91 43.99 0.61
CA ARG A 817 13.79 43.39 1.95
C ARG A 817 12.57 42.50 2.05
#